data_AF-A0A9R0IIY5-F1
#
_entry.id   AF-A0A9R0IIY5-F1
#
_cell.length_a   1.000
_cell.length_b   1.000
_cell.length_c   1.000
_cell.angle_alpha   90.00
_cell.angle_beta   90.00
_cell.angle_gamma   90.00
#
_symmetry.space_group_name_H-M   'P 1'
#
loop_
_entity.id
_entity.type
_entity.pdbx_description
1 polymer ?
#
loop_
_entity_poly.entity_id
_entity_poly.type
_entity_poly.pdbx_seq_one_letter_code
_entity_poly.pdbx_strand_id
1 'polypeptide(L)'
;MNRISLLYTPQGHKIVDPREITVEIQKFYMALLGTAATHISKPDLPTLRSGPRLSRTAAQSHQVDLKKAYDSVDWSFLQTVPQKLGFPQVFVKWIMTCLTTVSYSILINGFPSKPFQANKGLRQGDPLSPFLFAIGMEYLTRYDLLLFARADKVSVQLLLEAFSKFSSASGLEANMDKSNIYFAGVSMCDKTDILSDQKISEACLPFRYLGVPLSSKKLSYPQCKPLEDKILARTKVWSAKFLSYAGRLLLIKTIVFGMQTFWCQIFILPKRIIKEVEAYCRCFLWTGDTAASKKALVAWDKLYQPRNSGGWNVKNIAAWNKVAIGKLLWALAFKKDKLWVQWVDSFYMKGQNPLQMSTPGSCSWALKKIFNSREVILQIGGWDKATANGKYCISKVYKFLQGVAPKVTWWRVMCYNKASPKSLFITWLAILNRLYTTDRLQAWGIQCFDQCVLCTDEKETVEHLFFECKFPSAVWSKLFLQGVAPKVTWWRVMCYNKASPKSMFITWLAILNRLYTTDRLQAWGIQCSDQCVLCTDEKETVEHLFFECKFSSAVWSKLLLRIGVHRGATGFASELQQVMKRSRKVGVADQLYVMCFTKAIYSVWLARNAVIFKRPTKSIDNIVREILFKVCCRGSEELRSRLLHI
;
A
#
# COMPACT_ATOMS: atom_id res chain seq x y z
N MET A 1 -39.34 -20.86 28.20
CA MET A 1 -40.27 -20.69 27.07
C MET A 1 -40.08 -19.31 26.43
N ASN A 2 -39.82 -19.29 25.12
CA ASN A 2 -39.79 -18.06 24.33
C ASN A 2 -41.23 -17.55 24.15
N ARG A 3 -41.51 -16.30 24.58
CA ARG A 3 -42.81 -15.66 24.31
C ARG A 3 -42.84 -15.09 22.88
N ILE A 4 -42.81 -15.98 21.88
CA ILE A 4 -43.09 -15.63 20.47
C ILE A 4 -44.62 -15.54 20.30
N SER A 5 -45.20 -14.58 21.01
CA SER A 5 -46.59 -14.14 20.88
C SER A 5 -46.68 -12.78 20.22
N LEU A 6 -45.53 -12.18 19.87
CA LEU A 6 -45.41 -10.83 19.35
C LEU A 6 -44.11 -10.68 18.55
N LEU A 7 -44.22 -10.21 17.30
CA LEU A 7 -43.10 -9.83 16.45
C LEU A 7 -43.32 -8.41 15.93
N TYR A 8 -42.23 -7.74 15.53
CA TYR A 8 -42.29 -6.49 14.80
C TYR A 8 -41.71 -6.70 13.40
N THR A 9 -42.39 -6.22 12.37
CA THR A 9 -41.85 -6.21 11.01
C THR A 9 -40.65 -5.27 10.90
N PRO A 10 -39.83 -5.36 9.85
CA PRO A 10 -38.76 -4.39 9.58
C PRO A 10 -39.23 -2.93 9.50
N GLN A 11 -40.52 -2.70 9.24
CA GLN A 11 -41.18 -1.39 9.21
C GLN A 11 -41.80 -0.98 10.56
N GLY A 12 -41.62 -1.79 11.61
CA GLY A 12 -42.10 -1.51 12.97
C GLY A 12 -43.55 -1.90 13.24
N HIS A 13 -44.20 -2.65 12.35
CA HIS A 13 -45.59 -3.09 12.52
C HIS A 13 -45.68 -4.27 13.48
N LYS A 14 -46.60 -4.22 14.45
CA LYS A 14 -46.77 -5.26 15.46
C LYS A 14 -47.60 -6.42 14.91
N ILE A 15 -47.01 -7.62 14.90
CA ILE A 15 -47.64 -8.88 14.51
C ILE A 15 -47.90 -9.70 15.77
N VAL A 16 -49.15 -10.16 15.94
CA VAL A 16 -49.60 -10.96 17.09
C VAL A 16 -50.17 -12.32 16.68
N ASP A 17 -50.63 -12.44 15.42
CA ASP A 17 -51.16 -13.69 14.87
C ASP A 17 -50.02 -14.72 14.68
N PRO A 18 -50.11 -15.92 15.29
CA PRO A 18 -49.18 -17.03 15.08
C PRO A 18 -48.91 -17.36 13.60
N ARG A 19 -49.91 -17.26 12.72
CA ARG A 19 -49.74 -17.57 11.28
C ARG A 19 -48.84 -16.54 10.60
N GLU A 20 -49.06 -15.26 10.88
CA GLU A 20 -48.23 -14.17 10.38
C GLU A 20 -46.82 -14.18 10.98
N ILE A 21 -46.69 -14.53 12.28
CA ILE A 21 -45.40 -14.73 12.94
C ILE A 21 -44.59 -15.80 12.21
N THR A 22 -45.22 -16.91 11.82
CA THR A 22 -44.56 -18.01 11.09
C THR A 22 -44.06 -17.54 9.73
N VAL A 23 -44.88 -16.78 9.00
CA VAL A 23 -44.53 -16.21 7.70
C VAL A 23 -43.40 -15.19 7.81
N GLU A 24 -43.40 -14.36 8.85
CA GLU A 24 -42.37 -13.34 9.03
C GLU A 24 -41.02 -13.96 9.43
N ILE A 25 -41.02 -14.99 10.30
CA ILE A 25 -39.83 -15.77 10.62
C ILE A 25 -39.30 -16.47 9.36
N GLN A 26 -40.18 -17.06 8.55
CA GLN A 26 -39.80 -17.70 7.29
C GLN A 26 -39.21 -16.68 6.31
N LYS A 27 -39.82 -15.50 6.14
CA LYS A 27 -39.27 -14.40 5.34
C LYS A 27 -37.92 -13.93 5.84
N PHE A 28 -37.74 -13.80 7.16
CA PHE A 28 -36.46 -13.46 7.78
C PHE A 28 -35.40 -14.49 7.40
N TYR A 29 -35.69 -15.79 7.50
CA TYR A 29 -34.75 -16.84 7.11
C TYR A 29 -34.53 -16.92 5.60
N MET A 30 -35.54 -16.65 4.76
CA MET A 30 -35.38 -16.58 3.30
C MET A 30 -34.51 -15.39 2.88
N ALA A 31 -34.74 -14.21 3.46
CA ALA A 31 -33.89 -13.04 3.27
C ALA A 31 -32.48 -13.28 3.80
N LEU A 32 -32.36 -14.01 4.92
CA LEU A 32 -31.09 -14.45 5.44
C LEU A 32 -30.44 -15.47 4.51
N LEU A 33 -31.13 -16.39 3.84
CA LEU A 33 -30.50 -17.44 3.02
C LEU A 33 -30.30 -17.04 1.55
N GLY A 34 -30.91 -15.95 1.09
CA GLY A 34 -30.75 -15.43 -0.28
C GLY A 34 -31.30 -16.38 -1.35
N THR A 35 -30.72 -16.36 -2.56
CA THR A 35 -31.15 -17.20 -3.70
C THR A 35 -30.95 -18.70 -3.51
N ALA A 36 -30.32 -19.13 -2.41
CA ALA A 36 -30.05 -20.53 -2.11
C ALA A 36 -31.27 -21.30 -1.58
N ALA A 37 -32.34 -20.62 -1.18
CA ALA A 37 -33.54 -21.25 -0.63
C ALA A 37 -34.79 -20.88 -1.45
N THR A 38 -35.14 -21.72 -2.43
CA THR A 38 -36.40 -21.58 -3.18
C THR A 38 -37.61 -22.01 -2.34
N HIS A 39 -37.40 -22.85 -1.32
CA HIS A 39 -38.44 -23.28 -0.39
C HIS A 39 -37.83 -23.58 1.01
N ILE A 40 -38.35 -22.95 2.05
CA ILE A 40 -38.04 -23.26 3.46
C ILE A 40 -39.32 -23.76 4.10
N SER A 41 -39.30 -24.89 4.80
CA SER A 41 -40.45 -25.39 5.56
C SER A 41 -40.88 -24.39 6.64
N LYS A 42 -42.19 -24.30 6.90
CA LYS A 42 -42.70 -23.39 7.94
C LYS A 42 -42.09 -23.76 9.30
N PRO A 43 -41.54 -22.80 10.05
CA PRO A 43 -40.94 -23.07 11.35
C PRO A 43 -41.98 -23.61 12.34
N ASP A 44 -41.61 -24.65 13.08
CA ASP A 44 -42.47 -25.24 14.12
C ASP A 44 -42.54 -24.32 15.35
N LEU A 45 -43.62 -23.55 15.43
CA LEU A 45 -43.87 -22.58 16.50
C LEU A 45 -43.89 -23.20 17.90
N PRO A 46 -44.57 -24.34 18.14
CA PRO A 46 -44.44 -25.11 19.39
C PRO A 46 -43.00 -25.35 19.81
N THR A 47 -42.14 -25.84 18.91
CA THR A 47 -40.71 -26.09 19.18
C THR A 47 -39.92 -24.80 19.44
N LEU A 48 -40.21 -23.73 18.69
CA LEU A 48 -39.59 -22.41 18.93
C LEU A 48 -40.01 -21.78 20.26
N ARG A 49 -41.25 -22.02 20.71
CA ARG A 49 -41.83 -21.53 21.98
C ARG A 49 -41.36 -22.34 23.17
N SER A 50 -41.26 -23.67 23.03
CA SER A 50 -40.70 -24.58 24.04
C SER A 50 -39.18 -24.44 24.16
N GLY A 51 -38.52 -23.93 23.10
CA GLY A 51 -37.11 -23.57 23.10
C GLY A 51 -36.68 -22.77 24.33
N PRO A 52 -35.55 -23.12 24.96
CA PRO A 52 -35.07 -22.42 26.13
C PRO A 52 -34.67 -20.99 25.76
N ARG A 53 -35.17 -20.02 26.54
CA ARG A 53 -34.87 -18.58 26.39
C ARG A 53 -33.35 -18.40 26.41
N LEU A 54 -32.80 -17.59 25.51
CA LEU A 54 -31.39 -17.16 25.64
C LEU A 54 -31.26 -16.48 27.01
N SER A 55 -30.65 -17.17 27.97
CA SER A 55 -30.24 -16.54 29.22
C SER A 55 -29.19 -15.50 28.87
N ARG A 56 -29.15 -14.39 29.61
CA ARG A 56 -28.25 -13.25 29.37
C ARG A 56 -26.76 -13.58 29.48
N THR A 57 -26.39 -14.84 29.68
CA THR A 57 -25.08 -15.20 30.23
C THR A 57 -24.30 -16.25 29.44
N ALA A 58 -24.90 -17.23 28.74
CA ALA A 58 -24.13 -18.34 28.15
C ALA A 58 -23.91 -18.21 26.63
N ALA A 59 -22.69 -17.88 26.21
CA ALA A 59 -22.27 -17.84 24.81
C ALA A 59 -20.90 -18.51 24.63
N GLN A 60 -20.65 -19.06 23.45
CA GLN A 60 -19.38 -19.69 23.10
C GLN A 60 -18.90 -19.20 21.74
N SER A 61 -17.59 -19.07 21.58
CA SER A 61 -16.96 -18.83 20.28
C SER A 61 -15.90 -19.90 20.01
N HIS A 62 -15.91 -20.45 18.80
CA HIS A 62 -14.89 -21.35 18.28
C HIS A 62 -13.99 -20.57 17.34
N GLN A 63 -12.70 -20.53 17.65
CA GLN A 63 -11.70 -20.10 16.69
C GLN A 63 -11.24 -21.33 15.92
N VAL A 64 -11.52 -21.34 14.61
CA VAL A 64 -11.09 -22.40 13.71
C VAL A 64 -9.96 -21.89 12.86
N ASP A 65 -8.84 -22.61 12.84
CA ASP A 65 -7.71 -22.36 11.93
C ASP A 65 -7.70 -23.45 10.86
N LEU A 66 -7.45 -23.09 9.59
CA LEU A 66 -7.44 -24.06 8.48
C LEU A 66 -6.04 -24.59 8.23
N LYS A 67 -5.91 -25.91 8.06
CA LYS A 67 -4.62 -26.55 7.77
C LYS A 67 -4.23 -26.29 6.32
N LYS A 68 -3.11 -25.56 6.13
CA LYS A 68 -2.52 -25.29 4.80
C LYS A 68 -3.56 -24.78 3.80
N ALA A 69 -4.28 -23.71 4.17
CA ALA A 69 -5.50 -23.29 3.51
C ALA A 69 -5.41 -23.09 1.99
N TYR A 70 -4.27 -22.65 1.44
CA TYR A 70 -4.10 -22.57 -0.01
C TYR A 70 -3.80 -23.93 -0.63
N ASP A 71 -2.99 -24.77 0.03
CA ASP A 71 -2.49 -26.03 -0.53
C ASP A 71 -3.55 -27.15 -0.50
N SER A 72 -4.59 -27.02 0.34
CA SER A 72 -5.57 -28.07 0.61
C SER A 72 -6.85 -27.97 -0.23
N VAL A 73 -7.11 -26.83 -0.89
CA VAL A 73 -8.39 -26.57 -1.60
C VAL A 73 -8.56 -27.53 -2.77
N ASP A 74 -9.70 -28.18 -2.82
CA ASP A 74 -10.07 -29.09 -3.90
C ASP A 74 -10.43 -28.34 -5.20
N TRP A 75 -9.94 -28.84 -6.33
CA TRP A 75 -10.18 -28.23 -7.64
C TRP A 75 -11.59 -28.47 -8.17
N SER A 76 -12.22 -29.59 -7.85
CA SER A 76 -13.61 -29.85 -8.23
C SER A 76 -14.55 -28.87 -7.53
N PHE A 77 -14.23 -28.52 -6.28
CA PHE A 77 -14.91 -27.47 -5.54
C PHE A 77 -14.76 -26.10 -6.20
N LEU A 78 -13.52 -25.71 -6.56
CA LEU A 78 -13.25 -24.44 -7.24
C LEU A 78 -13.84 -24.34 -8.66
N GLN A 79 -14.13 -25.46 -9.30
CA GLN A 79 -14.85 -25.48 -10.57
C GLN A 79 -16.36 -25.32 -10.35
N THR A 80 -16.91 -26.03 -9.37
CA THR A 80 -18.36 -26.09 -9.10
C THR A 80 -18.89 -24.76 -8.56
N VAL A 81 -18.16 -24.10 -7.67
CA VAL A 81 -18.62 -22.87 -7.01
C VAL A 81 -18.89 -21.74 -8.02
N PRO A 82 -17.94 -21.33 -8.89
CA PRO A 82 -18.21 -20.30 -9.90
C PRO A 82 -19.33 -20.66 -10.87
N GLN A 83 -19.45 -21.94 -11.25
CA GLN A 83 -20.55 -22.40 -12.11
C GLN A 83 -21.91 -22.21 -11.44
N LYS A 84 -22.02 -22.55 -10.15
CA LYS A 84 -23.25 -22.34 -9.36
C LYS A 84 -23.54 -20.86 -9.09
N LEU A 85 -22.51 -20.01 -9.05
CA LEU A 85 -22.65 -18.55 -8.99
C LEU A 85 -23.00 -17.92 -10.35
N GLY A 86 -23.16 -18.71 -11.42
CA GLY A 86 -23.59 -18.24 -12.74
C GLY A 86 -22.46 -17.69 -13.62
N PHE A 87 -21.21 -18.02 -13.32
CA PHE A 87 -20.08 -17.57 -14.15
C PHE A 87 -20.13 -18.24 -15.54
N PRO A 88 -19.76 -17.53 -16.62
CA PRO A 88 -19.73 -18.12 -17.96
C PRO A 88 -18.81 -19.34 -18.02
N GLN A 89 -19.27 -20.44 -18.63
CA GLN A 89 -18.51 -21.69 -18.69
C GLN A 89 -17.13 -21.54 -19.33
N VAL A 90 -17.01 -20.69 -20.35
CA VAL A 90 -15.72 -20.37 -20.99
C VAL A 90 -14.74 -19.77 -19.99
N PHE A 91 -15.22 -18.90 -19.12
CA PHE A 91 -14.39 -18.24 -18.11
C PHE A 91 -13.96 -19.22 -17.00
N VAL A 92 -14.87 -20.10 -16.55
CA VAL A 92 -14.52 -21.18 -15.61
C VAL A 92 -13.48 -22.11 -16.22
N LYS A 93 -13.62 -22.47 -17.50
CA LYS A 93 -12.64 -23.30 -18.21
C LYS A 93 -11.24 -22.64 -18.23
N TRP A 94 -11.16 -21.34 -18.47
CA TRP A 94 -9.87 -20.62 -18.41
C TRP A 94 -9.25 -20.64 -17.02
N ILE A 95 -10.06 -20.38 -15.98
CA ILE A 95 -9.61 -20.48 -14.58
C ILE A 95 -9.05 -21.88 -14.30
N MET A 96 -9.81 -22.92 -14.63
CA MET A 96 -9.37 -24.30 -14.39
C MET A 96 -8.11 -24.65 -15.16
N THR A 97 -7.96 -24.18 -16.41
CA THR A 97 -6.73 -24.35 -17.19
C THR A 97 -5.52 -23.73 -16.50
N CYS A 98 -5.67 -22.54 -15.91
CA CYS A 98 -4.60 -21.89 -15.15
C CYS A 98 -4.20 -22.66 -13.89
N LEU A 99 -5.13 -23.39 -13.26
CA LEU A 99 -4.87 -24.17 -12.05
C LEU A 99 -4.26 -25.55 -12.37
N THR A 100 -4.81 -26.26 -13.35
CA THR A 100 -4.50 -27.68 -13.59
C THR A 100 -3.23 -27.91 -14.41
N THR A 101 -2.72 -26.89 -15.11
CA THR A 101 -1.53 -26.99 -15.96
C THR A 101 -0.21 -26.71 -15.23
N VAL A 102 -0.28 -26.42 -13.92
CA VAL A 102 0.89 -26.03 -13.11
C VAL A 102 1.69 -27.26 -12.68
N SER A 103 2.99 -27.26 -13.01
CA SER A 103 3.96 -28.22 -12.50
C SER A 103 4.90 -27.60 -11.46
N TYR A 104 5.33 -28.42 -10.50
CA TYR A 104 6.25 -28.06 -9.43
C TYR A 104 7.54 -28.89 -9.51
N SER A 105 8.66 -28.30 -9.09
CA SER A 105 9.93 -28.99 -8.86
C SER A 105 10.46 -28.59 -7.49
N ILE A 106 11.01 -29.55 -6.75
CA ILE A 106 11.64 -29.30 -5.45
C ILE A 106 13.14 -29.09 -5.68
N LEU A 107 13.72 -28.05 -5.08
CA LEU A 107 15.16 -27.85 -5.09
C LEU A 107 15.81 -28.72 -4.01
N ILE A 108 16.64 -29.68 -4.41
CA ILE A 108 17.46 -30.51 -3.52
C ILE A 108 18.91 -30.10 -3.75
N ASN A 109 19.56 -29.54 -2.71
CA ASN A 109 20.94 -29.05 -2.76
C ASN A 109 21.21 -28.06 -3.91
N GLY A 110 20.21 -27.23 -4.25
CA GLY A 110 20.31 -26.23 -5.33
C GLY A 110 19.98 -26.75 -6.74
N PHE A 111 19.72 -28.06 -6.90
CA PHE A 111 19.31 -28.64 -8.17
C PHE A 111 17.81 -28.97 -8.19
N PRO A 112 17.07 -28.64 -9.25
CA PRO A 112 15.63 -28.92 -9.32
C PRO A 112 15.36 -30.41 -9.58
N SER A 113 14.40 -30.98 -8.88
CA SER A 113 13.86 -32.31 -9.15
C SER A 113 13.12 -32.35 -10.48
N LYS A 114 12.81 -33.57 -10.95
CA LYS A 114 11.86 -33.76 -12.06
C LYS A 114 10.54 -33.05 -11.73
N PRO A 115 9.95 -32.31 -12.68
CA PRO A 115 8.66 -31.66 -12.47
C PRO A 115 7.57 -32.69 -12.20
N PHE A 116 6.69 -32.40 -11.24
CA PHE A 116 5.49 -33.16 -10.97
C PHE A 116 4.27 -32.25 -11.00
N GLN A 117 3.11 -32.82 -11.34
CA GLN A 117 1.87 -32.07 -11.45
C GLN A 117 1.22 -31.86 -10.09
N ALA A 118 0.54 -30.73 -9.94
CA ALA A 118 -0.33 -30.48 -8.80
C ALA A 118 -1.63 -31.28 -8.97
N ASN A 119 -2.19 -31.79 -7.87
CA ASN A 119 -3.51 -32.45 -7.87
C ASN A 119 -4.60 -31.59 -7.20
N LYS A 120 -4.20 -30.64 -6.35
CA LYS A 120 -5.10 -29.74 -5.61
C LYS A 120 -4.34 -28.49 -5.15
N GLY A 121 -5.08 -27.52 -4.63
CA GLY A 121 -4.55 -26.31 -4.02
C GLY A 121 -4.40 -25.13 -4.99
N LEU A 122 -4.11 -23.97 -4.40
CA LEU A 122 -3.97 -22.67 -5.04
C LEU A 122 -2.53 -22.17 -4.86
N ARG A 123 -1.94 -21.60 -5.91
CA ARG A 123 -0.56 -21.14 -5.89
C ARG A 123 -0.40 -19.88 -5.05
N GLN A 124 0.48 -19.92 -4.04
CA GLN A 124 0.84 -18.73 -3.27
C GLN A 124 1.71 -17.77 -4.10
N GLY A 125 1.32 -16.49 -4.16
CA GLY A 125 1.98 -15.47 -4.97
C GLY A 125 1.40 -15.31 -6.39
N ASP A 126 0.46 -16.17 -6.80
CA ASP A 126 -0.35 -15.96 -7.99
C ASP A 126 -1.43 -14.89 -7.72
N PRO A 127 -1.57 -13.84 -8.55
CA PRO A 127 -2.63 -12.85 -8.41
C PRO A 127 -4.06 -13.41 -8.41
N LEU A 128 -4.30 -14.56 -9.06
CA LEU A 128 -5.65 -15.15 -9.17
C LEU A 128 -6.05 -15.92 -7.90
N SER A 129 -5.10 -16.60 -7.27
CA SER A 129 -5.34 -17.46 -6.10
C SER A 129 -6.10 -16.77 -4.95
N PRO A 130 -5.80 -15.53 -4.53
CA PRO A 130 -6.58 -14.86 -3.48
C PRO A 130 -8.06 -14.67 -3.81
N PHE A 131 -8.40 -14.42 -5.08
CA PHE A 131 -9.79 -14.25 -5.50
C PHE A 131 -10.52 -15.57 -5.55
N LEU A 132 -9.89 -16.61 -6.09
CA LEU A 132 -10.48 -17.95 -6.11
C LEU A 132 -10.66 -18.50 -4.71
N PHE A 133 -9.70 -18.27 -3.82
CA PHE A 133 -9.83 -18.60 -2.41
C PHE A 133 -11.00 -17.83 -1.78
N ALA A 134 -11.14 -16.53 -2.04
CA ALA A 134 -12.26 -15.74 -1.54
C ALA A 134 -13.63 -16.24 -2.05
N ILE A 135 -13.72 -16.59 -3.34
CA ILE A 135 -14.94 -17.14 -3.95
C ILE A 135 -15.29 -18.52 -3.35
N GLY A 136 -14.30 -19.41 -3.22
CA GLY A 136 -14.51 -20.71 -2.57
C GLY A 136 -14.91 -20.57 -1.10
N MET A 137 -14.29 -19.61 -0.41
CA MET A 137 -14.63 -19.27 0.96
C MET A 137 -15.97 -18.54 1.05
N GLU A 138 -16.55 -17.96 -0.01
CA GLU A 138 -17.86 -17.30 0.01
C GLU A 138 -18.95 -18.20 0.60
N TYR A 139 -18.86 -19.50 0.32
CA TYR A 139 -19.77 -20.52 0.83
C TYR A 139 -19.62 -20.81 2.34
N LEU A 140 -18.44 -20.52 2.92
CA LEU A 140 -18.20 -20.55 4.38
C LEU A 140 -18.42 -19.16 5.03
N THR A 141 -18.10 -18.08 4.31
CA THR A 141 -17.86 -16.72 4.83
C THR A 141 -19.11 -15.87 5.05
N ARG A 142 -20.25 -16.50 5.37
CA ARG A 142 -21.13 -15.86 6.37
C ARG A 142 -20.53 -15.87 7.77
N TYR A 143 -19.43 -16.57 7.98
CA TYR A 143 -18.68 -16.54 9.23
C TYR A 143 -17.19 -16.26 8.97
N ASP A 144 -16.66 -15.24 9.64
CA ASP A 144 -15.22 -15.11 9.89
C ASP A 144 -14.70 -16.40 10.57
N LEU A 145 -13.37 -16.62 10.60
CA LEU A 145 -12.68 -17.73 11.32
C LEU A 145 -13.01 -17.82 12.84
N LEU A 146 -13.91 -16.98 13.34
CA LEU A 146 -14.55 -17.05 14.65
C LEU A 146 -16.02 -17.41 14.46
N LEU A 147 -16.37 -18.64 14.82
CA LEU A 147 -17.72 -19.17 14.78
C LEU A 147 -18.38 -18.95 16.14
N PHE A 148 -19.54 -18.30 16.18
CA PHE A 148 -20.28 -18.05 17.42
C PHE A 148 -21.50 -18.94 17.50
N ALA A 149 -21.70 -19.59 18.65
CA ALA A 149 -22.85 -20.42 18.93
C ALA A 149 -23.30 -20.26 20.38
N ARG A 150 -24.52 -20.73 20.65
CA ARG A 150 -24.95 -20.93 22.03
C ARG A 150 -24.09 -22.04 22.64
N ALA A 151 -23.73 -21.85 23.90
CA ALA A 151 -22.91 -22.80 24.65
C ALA A 151 -23.76 -23.97 25.16
N ASP A 152 -24.29 -24.77 24.23
CA ASP A 152 -24.97 -26.03 24.51
C ASP A 152 -24.51 -27.09 23.51
N LYS A 153 -24.52 -28.35 23.94
CA LYS A 153 -24.01 -29.49 23.17
C LYS A 153 -24.61 -29.58 21.76
N VAL A 154 -25.91 -29.36 21.62
CA VAL A 154 -26.64 -29.49 20.35
C VAL A 154 -26.17 -28.42 19.36
N SER A 155 -26.10 -27.17 19.80
CA SER A 155 -25.64 -26.05 18.96
C SER A 155 -24.20 -26.24 18.48
N VAL A 156 -23.31 -26.73 19.36
CA VAL A 156 -21.90 -26.99 19.03
C VAL A 156 -21.78 -28.13 18.02
N GLN A 157 -22.53 -29.23 18.24
CA GLN A 157 -22.50 -30.37 17.35
C GLN A 157 -22.98 -30.00 15.93
N LEU A 158 -24.09 -29.29 15.81
CA LEU A 158 -24.59 -28.82 14.50
C LEU A 158 -23.58 -27.92 13.77
N LEU A 159 -22.88 -27.07 14.51
CA LEU A 159 -21.86 -26.18 13.96
C LEU A 159 -20.67 -26.97 13.40
N LEU A 160 -20.22 -27.99 14.13
CA LEU A 160 -19.13 -28.86 13.71
C LEU A 160 -19.53 -29.81 12.58
N GLU A 161 -20.77 -30.30 12.57
CA GLU A 161 -21.32 -31.08 11.45
C GLU A 161 -21.37 -30.24 10.17
N ALA A 162 -21.80 -28.98 10.27
CA ALA A 162 -21.80 -28.04 9.14
C ALA A 162 -20.37 -27.80 8.63
N PHE A 163 -19.41 -27.62 9.55
CA PHE A 163 -18.00 -27.48 9.19
C PHE A 163 -17.43 -28.74 8.54
N SER A 164 -17.75 -29.93 9.07
CA SER A 164 -17.32 -31.21 8.49
C SER A 164 -17.86 -31.41 7.07
N LYS A 165 -19.15 -31.09 6.83
CA LYS A 165 -19.74 -31.12 5.47
C LYS A 165 -19.01 -30.19 4.52
N PHE A 166 -18.65 -28.99 4.97
CA PHE A 166 -17.84 -28.06 4.18
C PHE A 166 -16.43 -28.59 3.93
N SER A 167 -15.76 -29.15 4.94
CA SER A 167 -14.44 -29.74 4.82
C SER A 167 -14.42 -30.87 3.78
N SER A 168 -15.44 -31.75 3.79
CA SER A 168 -15.58 -32.82 2.81
C SER A 168 -15.78 -32.30 1.38
N ALA A 169 -16.51 -31.19 1.21
CA ALA A 169 -16.77 -30.62 -0.11
C ALA A 169 -15.60 -29.79 -0.65
N SER A 170 -14.88 -29.06 0.20
CA SER A 170 -13.85 -28.10 -0.19
C SER A 170 -12.41 -28.62 -0.09
N GLY A 171 -12.19 -29.73 0.63
CA GLY A 171 -10.87 -30.21 1.01
C GLY A 171 -10.20 -29.40 2.13
N LEU A 172 -10.87 -28.38 2.69
CA LEU A 172 -10.34 -27.53 3.75
C LEU A 172 -10.58 -28.13 5.14
N GLU A 173 -9.54 -28.74 5.68
CA GLU A 173 -9.57 -29.32 7.03
C GLU A 173 -9.24 -28.29 8.12
N ALA A 174 -9.91 -28.40 9.27
CA ALA A 174 -9.52 -27.67 10.47
C ALA A 174 -8.18 -28.19 11.02
N ASN A 175 -7.36 -27.26 11.49
CA ASN A 175 -6.20 -27.55 12.31
C ASN A 175 -6.64 -27.60 13.77
N MET A 176 -6.86 -28.81 14.29
CA MET A 176 -7.33 -29.02 15.66
C MET A 176 -6.33 -28.49 16.71
N ASP A 177 -5.03 -28.57 16.43
CA ASP A 177 -3.97 -28.10 17.35
C ASP A 177 -3.93 -26.57 17.49
N LYS A 178 -4.43 -25.85 16.49
CA LYS A 178 -4.49 -24.38 16.48
C LYS A 178 -5.89 -23.83 16.77
N SER A 179 -6.90 -24.69 16.69
CA SER A 179 -8.28 -24.31 16.95
C SER A 179 -8.53 -24.28 18.45
N ASN A 180 -9.35 -23.33 18.90
CA ASN A 180 -9.61 -23.12 20.32
C ASN A 180 -11.08 -22.80 20.57
N ILE A 181 -11.59 -23.24 21.71
CA ILE A 181 -12.92 -22.93 22.19
C ILE A 181 -12.83 -21.87 23.29
N TYR A 182 -13.68 -20.86 23.23
CA TYR A 182 -13.81 -19.84 24.26
C TYR A 182 -15.25 -19.79 24.76
N PHE A 183 -15.41 -19.87 26.08
CA PHE A 183 -16.73 -19.78 26.73
C PHE A 183 -16.90 -18.44 27.45
N ALA A 184 -18.12 -17.91 27.44
CA ALA A 184 -18.52 -16.71 28.17
C ALA A 184 -19.81 -16.97 28.94
N GLY A 185 -19.76 -16.88 30.27
CA GLY A 185 -20.88 -17.04 31.22
C GLY A 185 -21.65 -18.37 31.11
N VAL A 186 -20.89 -19.44 30.87
CA VAL A 186 -21.35 -20.83 30.76
C VAL A 186 -21.09 -21.56 32.08
N SER A 187 -22.01 -22.45 32.48
CA SER A 187 -21.86 -23.27 33.68
C SER A 187 -20.73 -24.30 33.53
N MET A 188 -20.18 -24.80 34.64
CA MET A 188 -19.09 -25.78 34.58
C MET A 188 -19.54 -27.14 34.02
N CYS A 189 -20.80 -27.54 34.25
CA CYS A 189 -21.36 -28.77 33.70
C CYS A 189 -21.46 -28.68 32.16
N ASP A 190 -22.04 -27.60 31.63
CA ASP A 190 -22.17 -27.41 30.18
C ASP A 190 -20.80 -27.35 29.49
N LYS A 191 -19.80 -26.73 30.14
CA LYS A 191 -18.42 -26.71 29.62
C LYS A 191 -17.84 -28.12 29.50
N THR A 192 -17.98 -28.91 30.55
CA THR A 192 -17.43 -30.27 30.61
C THR A 192 -18.10 -31.15 29.55
N ASP A 193 -19.42 -31.05 29.41
CA ASP A 193 -20.21 -31.79 28.42
C ASP A 193 -19.86 -31.41 26.97
N ILE A 194 -19.48 -30.15 26.73
CA ILE A 194 -19.05 -29.68 25.41
C ILE A 194 -17.60 -30.11 25.12
N LEU A 195 -16.72 -30.11 26.12
CA LEU A 195 -15.31 -30.47 25.95
C LEU A 195 -15.08 -31.98 25.87
N SER A 196 -15.93 -32.81 26.49
CA SER A 196 -15.79 -34.27 26.49
C SER A 196 -15.82 -34.87 25.07
N ASP A 197 -16.59 -34.24 24.19
CA ASP A 197 -16.84 -34.75 22.83
C ASP A 197 -15.90 -34.15 21.79
N GLN A 198 -15.00 -33.24 22.19
CA GLN A 198 -14.23 -32.40 21.28
C GLN A 198 -12.73 -32.54 21.47
N LYS A 199 -11.99 -32.73 20.37
CA LYS A 199 -10.50 -32.68 20.36
C LYS A 199 -9.96 -31.24 20.31
N ILE A 200 -10.70 -30.27 20.83
CA ILE A 200 -10.34 -28.83 20.76
C ILE A 200 -10.08 -28.34 22.18
N SER A 201 -8.99 -27.59 22.37
CA SER A 201 -8.62 -27.05 23.68
C SER A 201 -9.48 -25.85 24.08
N GLU A 202 -9.84 -25.74 25.36
CA GLU A 202 -10.39 -24.50 25.92
C GLU A 202 -9.27 -23.46 26.04
N ALA A 203 -9.56 -22.24 25.58
CA ALA A 203 -8.71 -21.08 25.75
C ALA A 203 -9.46 -19.93 26.44
N CYS A 204 -8.70 -19.01 27.03
CA CYS A 204 -9.24 -17.87 27.76
C CYS A 204 -9.09 -16.56 26.98
N LEU A 205 -10.05 -15.64 27.15
CA LEU A 205 -9.89 -14.26 26.76
C LEU A 205 -8.91 -13.56 27.72
N PRO A 206 -7.98 -12.72 27.24
CA PRO A 206 -7.81 -12.26 25.85
C PRO A 206 -6.94 -13.19 24.99
N PHE A 207 -7.26 -13.29 23.69
CA PHE A 207 -6.41 -13.98 22.70
C PHE A 207 -6.09 -13.08 21.51
N ARG A 208 -5.12 -13.48 20.67
CA ARG A 208 -4.77 -12.72 19.46
C ARG A 208 -5.54 -13.24 18.26
N TYR A 209 -6.17 -12.33 17.53
CA TYR A 209 -6.87 -12.59 16.27
C TYR A 209 -6.47 -11.54 15.24
N LEU A 210 -6.10 -11.97 14.03
CA LEU A 210 -5.61 -11.09 12.96
C LEU A 210 -4.51 -10.11 13.43
N GLY A 211 -3.67 -10.56 14.37
CA GLY A 211 -2.55 -9.77 14.90
C GLY A 211 -2.92 -8.73 15.96
N VAL A 212 -4.17 -8.67 16.42
CA VAL A 212 -4.65 -7.80 17.51
C VAL A 212 -5.28 -8.59 18.66
N PRO A 213 -5.25 -8.09 19.90
CA PRO A 213 -5.90 -8.73 21.04
C PRO A 213 -7.42 -8.55 20.99
N LEU A 214 -8.16 -9.65 21.03
CA LEU A 214 -9.58 -9.66 21.36
C LEU A 214 -9.75 -9.73 22.87
N SER A 215 -10.46 -8.76 23.43
CA SER A 215 -10.72 -8.68 24.87
C SER A 215 -12.14 -8.22 25.14
N SER A 216 -12.77 -8.78 26.17
CA SER A 216 -14.07 -8.34 26.70
C SER A 216 -13.99 -7.05 27.52
N LYS A 217 -12.77 -6.61 27.86
CA LYS A 217 -12.49 -5.42 28.67
C LYS A 217 -11.65 -4.40 27.88
N LYS A 218 -11.48 -3.21 28.45
CA LYS A 218 -10.55 -2.20 27.94
C LYS A 218 -9.16 -2.82 27.80
N LEU A 219 -8.50 -2.55 26.67
CA LEU A 219 -7.14 -3.04 26.45
C LEU A 219 -6.17 -2.54 27.53
N SER A 220 -5.49 -3.48 28.16
CA SER A 220 -4.43 -3.26 29.12
C SER A 220 -3.09 -3.02 28.42
N TYR A 221 -2.13 -2.47 29.15
CA TYR A 221 -0.77 -2.26 28.65
C TYR A 221 -0.11 -3.56 28.18
N PRO A 222 -0.14 -4.69 28.94
CA PRO A 222 0.43 -5.97 28.49
C PRO A 222 -0.16 -6.47 27.17
N GLN A 223 -1.46 -6.28 26.94
CA GLN A 223 -2.10 -6.71 25.68
C GLN A 223 -1.63 -5.88 24.46
N CYS A 224 -1.19 -4.64 24.69
CA CYS A 224 -0.67 -3.75 23.64
C CYS A 224 0.86 -3.81 23.48
N LYS A 225 1.58 -4.41 24.45
CA LYS A 225 3.04 -4.62 24.37
C LYS A 225 3.51 -5.25 23.05
N PRO A 226 2.78 -6.19 22.41
CA PRO A 226 3.22 -6.78 21.15
C PRO A 226 3.35 -5.78 19.98
N LEU A 227 2.55 -4.72 19.99
CA LEU A 227 2.68 -3.63 19.01
C LEU A 227 3.97 -2.85 19.27
N GLU A 228 4.22 -2.53 20.53
CA GLU A 228 5.43 -1.84 20.98
C GLU A 228 6.69 -2.65 20.64
N ASP A 229 6.71 -3.94 20.97
CA ASP A 229 7.85 -4.83 20.71
C ASP A 229 8.16 -4.95 19.21
N LYS A 230 7.12 -5.00 18.36
CA LYS A 230 7.28 -5.00 16.90
C LYS A 230 7.92 -3.70 16.40
N ILE A 231 7.49 -2.55 16.94
CA ILE A 231 8.06 -1.24 16.59
C ILE A 231 9.51 -1.16 17.07
N LEU A 232 9.78 -1.57 18.31
CA LEU A 232 11.12 -1.56 18.89
C LEU A 232 12.09 -2.46 18.12
N ALA A 233 11.69 -3.70 17.82
CA ALA A 233 12.50 -4.65 17.07
C ALA A 233 12.88 -4.11 15.69
N ARG A 234 11.92 -3.48 14.98
CA ARG A 234 12.18 -2.86 13.68
C ARG A 234 13.10 -1.65 13.78
N THR A 235 12.92 -0.83 14.81
CA THR A 235 13.75 0.35 15.05
C THR A 235 15.19 -0.04 15.34
N LYS A 236 15.41 -1.07 16.18
CA LYS A 236 16.74 -1.62 16.48
C LYS A 236 17.49 -2.10 15.23
N VAL A 237 16.81 -2.77 14.31
CA VAL A 237 17.41 -3.21 13.03
C VAL A 237 17.86 -2.03 12.17
N TRP A 238 17.17 -0.89 12.24
CA TRP A 238 17.56 0.30 11.48
C TRP A 238 18.67 1.11 12.13
N SER A 239 18.82 1.04 13.46
CA SER A 239 19.92 1.68 14.19
C SER A 239 21.29 1.25 13.65
N ALA A 240 21.43 -0.01 13.24
CA ALA A 240 22.66 -0.54 12.67
C ALA A 240 22.99 -0.04 11.24
N LYS A 241 22.08 0.69 10.56
CA LYS A 241 22.21 1.03 9.13
C LYS A 241 22.75 2.43 8.84
N PHE A 242 23.39 3.10 9.82
CA PHE A 242 23.97 4.46 9.70
C PHE A 242 23.10 5.46 8.91
N LEU A 243 21.81 5.52 9.22
CA LEU A 243 20.86 6.35 8.49
C LEU A 243 21.01 7.83 8.86
N SER A 244 20.89 8.72 7.87
CA SER A 244 20.74 10.17 8.08
C SER A 244 19.42 10.52 8.79
N TYR A 245 19.35 11.70 9.42
CA TYR A 245 18.11 12.22 10.04
C TYR A 245 16.88 12.14 9.14
N ALA A 246 17.02 12.58 7.88
CA ALA A 246 15.94 12.53 6.90
C ALA A 246 15.46 11.10 6.62
N GLY A 247 16.39 10.14 6.54
CA GLY A 247 16.08 8.72 6.37
C GLY A 247 15.35 8.12 7.58
N ARG A 248 15.79 8.46 8.80
CA ARG A 248 15.13 8.01 10.04
C ARG A 248 13.72 8.59 10.17
N LEU A 249 13.55 9.89 9.89
CA LEU A 249 12.25 10.54 9.86
C LEU A 249 11.31 9.89 8.85
N LEU A 250 11.82 9.54 7.66
CA LEU A 250 11.02 8.87 6.63
C LEU A 250 10.48 7.53 7.13
N LEU A 251 11.33 6.69 7.75
CA LEU A 251 10.93 5.39 8.31
C LEU A 251 9.90 5.52 9.43
N ILE A 252 10.03 6.53 10.29
CA ILE A 252 9.03 6.84 11.32
C ILE A 252 7.68 7.17 10.67
N LYS A 253 7.68 8.06 9.67
CA LYS A 253 6.46 8.53 9.02
C LYS A 253 5.74 7.46 8.19
N THR A 254 6.48 6.53 7.59
CA THR A 254 5.91 5.52 6.69
C THR A 254 5.69 4.19 7.40
N ILE A 255 6.73 3.62 8.01
CA ILE A 255 6.71 2.26 8.53
C ILE A 255 6.16 2.22 9.96
N VAL A 256 6.74 2.98 10.89
CA VAL A 256 6.31 2.96 12.30
C VAL A 256 4.86 3.42 12.41
N PHE A 257 4.54 4.52 11.73
CA PHE A 257 3.16 5.00 11.68
C PHE A 257 2.21 3.99 11.00
N GLY A 258 2.65 3.29 9.96
CA GLY A 258 1.88 2.25 9.29
C GLY A 258 1.51 1.09 10.21
N MET A 259 2.47 0.62 11.03
CA MET A 259 2.27 -0.50 11.97
C MET A 259 1.15 -0.24 12.98
N GLN A 260 1.09 0.98 13.53
CA GLN A 260 0.11 1.34 14.56
C GLN A 260 -1.24 1.83 13.97
N THR A 261 -1.30 2.13 12.67
CA THR A 261 -2.52 2.64 12.00
C THR A 261 -3.67 1.62 12.01
N PHE A 262 -3.36 0.32 11.92
CA PHE A 262 -4.38 -0.74 11.99
C PHE A 262 -5.01 -0.79 13.39
N TRP A 263 -4.17 -0.82 14.43
CA TRP A 263 -4.61 -0.85 15.82
C TRP A 263 -5.43 0.38 16.20
N CYS A 264 -4.99 1.57 15.75
CA CYS A 264 -5.69 2.83 16.03
C CYS A 264 -7.12 2.92 15.46
N GLN A 265 -7.44 2.13 14.43
CA GLN A 265 -8.79 2.11 13.84
C GLN A 265 -9.75 1.19 14.60
N ILE A 266 -9.22 0.27 15.40
CA ILE A 266 -10.01 -0.75 16.11
C ILE A 266 -10.12 -0.37 17.59
N PHE A 267 -9.00 0.08 18.19
CA PHE A 267 -8.91 0.32 19.63
C PHE A 267 -8.43 1.72 19.95
N ILE A 268 -8.84 2.21 21.11
CA ILE A 268 -8.15 3.33 21.75
C ILE A 268 -6.92 2.80 22.46
N LEU A 269 -5.74 3.23 22.00
CA LEU A 269 -4.47 2.82 22.56
C LEU A 269 -4.27 3.43 23.96
N PRO A 270 -3.75 2.67 24.94
CA PRO A 270 -3.38 3.22 26.23
C PRO A 270 -2.35 4.35 26.08
N LYS A 271 -2.54 5.45 26.81
CA LYS A 271 -1.60 6.61 26.78
C LYS A 271 -0.15 6.21 27.05
N ARG A 272 0.07 5.20 27.90
CA ARG A 272 1.40 4.66 28.19
C ARG A 272 2.09 4.13 26.92
N ILE A 273 1.41 3.30 26.13
CA ILE A 273 1.95 2.75 24.87
C ILE A 273 2.32 3.87 23.90
N ILE A 274 1.47 4.88 23.78
CA ILE A 274 1.72 6.02 22.90
C ILE A 274 3.00 6.74 23.33
N LYS A 275 3.16 7.03 24.63
CA LYS A 275 4.35 7.68 25.17
C LYS A 275 5.63 6.87 24.93
N GLU A 276 5.58 5.54 25.12
CA GLU A 276 6.74 4.67 24.87
C GLU A 276 7.12 4.65 23.38
N VAL A 277 6.13 4.48 22.49
CA VAL A 277 6.36 4.50 21.04
C VAL A 277 6.94 5.84 20.59
N GLU A 278 6.42 6.95 21.11
CA GLU A 278 6.96 8.29 20.81
C GLU A 278 8.36 8.49 21.38
N ALA A 279 8.67 7.93 22.56
CA ALA A 279 10.01 7.95 23.12
C ALA A 279 11.02 7.19 22.25
N TYR A 280 10.66 6.00 21.74
CA TYR A 280 11.51 5.26 20.79
C TYR A 280 11.71 6.02 19.48
N CYS A 281 10.63 6.59 18.91
CA CYS A 281 10.74 7.39 17.68
C CYS A 281 11.63 8.61 17.87
N ARG A 282 11.53 9.28 19.02
CA ARG A 282 12.35 10.44 19.40
C ARG A 282 13.82 10.06 19.54
N CYS A 283 14.13 9.02 20.30
CA CYS A 283 15.52 8.57 20.45
C CYS A 283 16.08 8.14 19.10
N PHE A 284 15.35 7.30 18.36
CA PHE A 284 15.79 6.82 17.05
C PHE A 284 16.05 7.96 16.07
N LEU A 285 15.17 8.97 15.99
CA LEU A 285 15.38 10.10 15.11
C LEU A 285 16.71 10.80 15.42
N TRP A 286 16.96 11.15 16.68
CA TRP A 286 18.06 12.04 17.05
C TRP A 286 19.40 11.34 17.30
N THR A 287 19.40 10.15 17.91
CA THR A 287 20.63 9.41 18.21
C THR A 287 20.91 8.33 17.18
N GLY A 288 19.87 7.82 16.51
CA GLY A 288 20.01 6.63 15.67
C GLY A 288 20.03 5.36 16.48
N ASP A 289 19.66 5.45 17.76
CA ASP A 289 19.57 4.35 18.69
C ASP A 289 18.23 4.38 19.42
N THR A 290 17.88 3.29 20.09
CA THR A 290 16.67 3.10 20.88
C THR A 290 16.87 3.37 22.36
N ALA A 291 18.12 3.49 22.81
CA ALA A 291 18.44 3.84 24.19
C ALA A 291 17.92 5.25 24.56
N ALA A 292 17.48 5.40 25.81
CA ALA A 292 16.97 6.66 26.31
C ALA A 292 18.03 7.76 26.20
N SER A 293 17.65 8.88 25.60
CA SER A 293 18.56 10.01 25.38
C SER A 293 17.90 11.36 25.59
N LYS A 294 18.70 12.30 26.10
CA LYS A 294 18.36 13.73 26.19
C LYS A 294 18.85 14.55 24.99
N LYS A 295 19.50 13.94 24.00
CA LYS A 295 20.11 14.61 22.82
C LYS A 295 19.10 15.02 21.73
N ALA A 296 17.87 15.39 22.12
CA ALA A 296 16.85 15.81 21.15
C ALA A 296 17.09 17.25 20.70
N LEU A 297 17.37 17.46 19.41
CA LEU A 297 17.66 18.80 18.87
C LEU A 297 16.41 19.69 18.81
N VAL A 298 15.25 19.10 18.55
CA VAL A 298 13.97 19.80 18.44
C VAL A 298 12.91 19.05 19.24
N ALA A 299 12.06 19.81 19.95
CA ALA A 299 10.93 19.27 20.70
C ALA A 299 10.01 18.45 19.77
N TRP A 300 9.55 17.29 20.28
CA TRP A 300 8.76 16.35 19.49
C TRP A 300 7.43 16.97 19.01
N ASP A 301 6.81 17.82 19.82
CA ASP A 301 5.57 18.52 19.45
C ASP A 301 5.71 19.40 18.20
N LYS A 302 6.88 20.01 18.01
CA LYS A 302 7.16 20.81 16.81
C LYS A 302 7.22 19.95 15.54
N LEU A 303 7.58 18.67 15.64
CA LEU A 303 7.58 17.77 14.49
C LEU A 303 6.17 17.43 14.00
N TYR A 304 5.16 17.49 14.87
CA TYR A 304 3.77 17.28 14.48
C TYR A 304 3.24 18.36 13.54
N GLN A 305 3.78 19.58 13.67
CA GLN A 305 3.35 20.71 12.90
C GLN A 305 3.63 20.51 11.40
N PRO A 306 2.82 21.15 10.54
CA PRO A 306 3.07 21.10 9.13
C PRO A 306 4.38 21.77 8.72
N ARG A 307 4.90 21.37 7.56
CA ARG A 307 6.18 21.88 7.03
C ARG A 307 6.18 23.40 6.84
N ASN A 308 5.04 23.97 6.47
CA ASN A 308 4.89 25.41 6.31
C ASN A 308 4.80 26.18 7.64
N SER A 309 4.55 25.50 8.76
CA SER A 309 4.61 26.04 10.12
C SER A 309 5.91 25.67 10.85
N GLY A 310 6.88 25.11 10.12
CA GLY A 310 8.21 24.81 10.63
C GLY A 310 8.40 23.43 11.26
N GLY A 311 7.42 22.52 11.11
CA GLY A 311 7.54 21.11 11.50
C GLY A 311 7.82 20.16 10.34
N TRP A 312 7.57 18.86 10.55
CA TRP A 312 7.82 17.81 9.54
C TRP A 312 6.60 16.97 9.19
N ASN A 313 5.39 17.39 9.58
CA ASN A 313 4.16 16.62 9.41
C ASN A 313 4.27 15.19 9.98
N VAL A 314 4.89 15.02 11.15
CA VAL A 314 4.77 13.77 11.90
C VAL A 314 3.34 13.68 12.43
N LYS A 315 2.73 12.50 12.38
CA LYS A 315 1.35 12.36 12.86
C LYS A 315 1.36 12.10 14.35
N ASN A 316 0.60 12.89 15.10
CA ASN A 316 0.37 12.66 16.52
C ASN A 316 -0.51 11.42 16.68
N ILE A 317 0.04 10.39 17.34
CA ILE A 317 -0.59 9.07 17.47
C ILE A 317 -1.90 9.19 18.27
N ALA A 318 -1.91 9.94 19.37
CA ALA A 318 -3.09 10.11 20.20
C ALA A 318 -4.22 10.83 19.46
N ALA A 319 -3.92 11.94 18.78
CA ALA A 319 -4.91 12.67 18.00
C ALA A 319 -5.41 11.84 16.81
N TRP A 320 -4.52 11.12 16.11
CA TRP A 320 -4.91 10.23 15.02
C TRP A 320 -5.80 9.09 15.49
N ASN A 321 -5.48 8.46 16.63
CA ASN A 321 -6.28 7.39 17.21
C ASN A 321 -7.69 7.88 17.58
N LYS A 322 -7.80 9.06 18.20
CA LYS A 322 -9.11 9.68 18.52
C LYS A 322 -9.98 9.83 17.26
N VAL A 323 -9.39 10.32 16.16
CA VAL A 323 -10.10 10.50 14.89
C VAL A 323 -10.42 9.17 14.22
N ALA A 324 -9.51 8.20 14.26
CA ALA A 324 -9.68 6.91 13.61
C ALA A 324 -10.90 6.14 14.16
N ILE A 325 -11.20 6.26 15.46
CA ILE A 325 -12.41 5.69 16.07
C ILE A 325 -13.71 6.29 15.49
N GLY A 326 -13.69 7.53 15.01
CA GLY A 326 -14.82 8.17 14.33
C GLY A 326 -15.29 7.40 13.08
N LYS A 327 -14.42 6.58 12.49
CA LYS A 327 -14.77 5.67 11.39
C LYS A 327 -15.80 4.61 11.82
N LEU A 328 -15.72 4.12 13.05
CA LEU A 328 -16.67 3.15 13.61
C LEU A 328 -18.02 3.83 13.88
N LEU A 329 -18.01 5.08 14.35
CA LEU A 329 -19.23 5.87 14.52
C LEU A 329 -19.90 6.15 13.17
N TRP A 330 -19.11 6.47 12.14
CA TRP A 330 -19.63 6.62 10.78
C TRP A 330 -20.25 5.33 10.25
N ALA A 331 -19.66 4.17 10.56
CA ALA A 331 -20.27 2.89 10.20
C ALA A 331 -21.62 2.66 10.91
N LEU A 332 -21.75 3.03 12.18
CA LEU A 332 -23.04 2.98 12.90
C LEU A 332 -24.12 3.87 12.27
N ALA A 333 -23.72 5.01 11.70
CA ALA A 333 -24.64 5.93 11.04
C ALA A 333 -25.08 5.43 9.65
N PHE A 334 -24.15 4.94 8.83
CA PHE A 334 -24.40 4.74 7.38
C PHE A 334 -24.28 3.30 6.87
N LYS A 335 -23.79 2.35 7.69
CA LYS A 335 -23.60 0.95 7.29
C LYS A 335 -24.57 0.00 7.98
N LYS A 336 -25.87 0.28 7.83
CA LYS A 336 -26.97 -0.52 8.42
C LYS A 336 -27.07 -1.95 7.84
N ASP A 337 -26.34 -2.23 6.75
CA ASP A 337 -26.20 -3.56 6.15
C ASP A 337 -25.28 -4.50 6.96
N LYS A 338 -24.50 -3.98 7.91
CA LYS A 338 -23.54 -4.78 8.68
C LYS A 338 -24.18 -5.34 9.95
N LEU A 339 -23.99 -6.63 10.19
CA LEU A 339 -24.58 -7.35 11.33
C LEU A 339 -24.27 -6.70 12.68
N TRP A 340 -23.01 -6.34 12.94
CA TRP A 340 -22.64 -5.67 14.20
C TRP A 340 -23.28 -4.28 14.33
N VAL A 341 -23.52 -3.57 13.23
CA VAL A 341 -24.23 -2.28 13.23
C VAL A 341 -25.70 -2.50 13.55
N GLN A 342 -26.35 -3.48 12.91
CA GLN A 342 -27.74 -3.86 13.20
C GLN A 342 -27.90 -4.27 14.66
N TRP A 343 -26.97 -5.04 15.19
CA TRP A 343 -26.98 -5.42 16.60
C TRP A 343 -26.82 -4.21 17.52
N VAL A 344 -25.84 -3.33 17.29
CA VAL A 344 -25.69 -2.11 18.09
C VAL A 344 -26.91 -1.21 17.97
N ASP A 345 -27.49 -1.10 16.78
CA ASP A 345 -28.68 -0.30 16.53
C ASP A 345 -29.86 -0.84 17.33
N SER A 346 -30.20 -2.12 17.19
CA SER A 346 -31.33 -2.74 17.89
C SER A 346 -31.21 -2.70 19.42
N PHE A 347 -30.00 -2.91 19.97
CA PHE A 347 -29.81 -3.01 21.42
C PHE A 347 -29.51 -1.67 22.11
N TYR A 348 -28.82 -0.74 21.45
CA TYR A 348 -28.35 0.50 22.07
C TYR A 348 -28.91 1.77 21.44
N MET A 349 -28.99 1.85 20.11
CA MET A 349 -29.41 3.09 19.42
C MET A 349 -30.93 3.18 19.25
N LYS A 350 -31.62 2.05 19.12
CA LYS A 350 -33.06 1.92 18.85
C LYS A 350 -33.51 2.82 17.68
N GLY A 351 -32.76 2.79 16.57
CA GLY A 351 -33.01 3.61 15.38
C GLY A 351 -32.64 5.10 15.51
N GLN A 352 -32.13 5.56 16.66
CA GLN A 352 -31.74 6.96 16.85
C GLN A 352 -30.47 7.34 16.09
N ASN A 353 -30.33 8.63 15.76
CA ASN A 353 -29.12 9.15 15.14
C ASN A 353 -27.94 9.12 16.14
N PRO A 354 -26.80 8.49 15.79
CA PRO A 354 -25.67 8.36 16.70
C PRO A 354 -24.99 9.69 17.09
N LEU A 355 -25.24 10.78 16.35
CA LEU A 355 -24.77 12.12 16.71
C LEU A 355 -25.64 12.81 17.78
N GLN A 356 -26.92 12.43 17.89
CA GLN A 356 -27.90 13.12 18.74
C GLN A 356 -28.29 12.31 19.99
N MET A 357 -28.16 10.99 19.95
CA MET A 357 -28.55 10.12 21.06
C MET A 357 -27.72 10.33 22.34
N SER A 358 -28.29 10.10 23.51
CA SER A 358 -27.52 10.00 24.77
C SER A 358 -26.69 8.70 24.79
N THR A 359 -25.49 8.72 25.36
CA THR A 359 -24.65 7.51 25.46
C THR A 359 -25.24 6.54 26.50
N PRO A 360 -25.64 5.31 26.15
CA PRO A 360 -26.28 4.40 27.09
C PRO A 360 -25.35 3.99 28.24
N GLY A 361 -25.84 3.99 29.48
CA GLY A 361 -25.03 3.62 30.66
C GLY A 361 -24.53 2.17 30.64
N SER A 362 -25.34 1.27 30.08
CA SER A 362 -25.09 -0.18 29.99
C SER A 362 -24.12 -0.61 28.90
N CYS A 363 -23.74 0.27 27.97
CA CYS A 363 -22.87 -0.13 26.85
C CYS A 363 -21.41 -0.32 27.29
N SER A 364 -20.69 -1.16 26.53
CA SER A 364 -19.29 -1.48 26.82
C SER A 364 -18.41 -0.23 26.74
N TRP A 365 -17.27 -0.26 27.42
CA TRP A 365 -16.31 0.85 27.40
C TRP A 365 -15.90 1.25 25.96
N ALA A 366 -15.73 0.27 25.07
CA ALA A 366 -15.40 0.51 23.67
C ALA A 366 -16.54 1.23 22.92
N LEU A 367 -17.78 0.78 23.09
CA LEU A 367 -18.95 1.44 22.48
C LEU A 367 -19.14 2.87 23.01
N LYS A 368 -18.96 3.11 24.31
CA LYS A 368 -18.98 4.47 24.89
C LYS A 368 -17.98 5.38 24.17
N LYS A 369 -16.78 4.88 23.89
CA LYS A 369 -15.75 5.65 23.19
C LYS A 369 -16.06 5.89 21.72
N ILE A 370 -16.72 4.95 21.04
CA ILE A 370 -17.21 5.13 19.68
C ILE A 370 -18.29 6.23 19.66
N PHE A 371 -19.29 6.18 20.53
CA PHE A 371 -20.33 7.21 20.59
C PHE A 371 -19.76 8.59 20.94
N ASN A 372 -18.86 8.69 21.92
CA ASN A 372 -18.25 9.97 22.30
C ASN A 372 -17.38 10.58 21.19
N SER A 373 -16.96 9.80 20.18
CA SER A 373 -16.24 10.37 19.02
C SER A 373 -17.09 11.36 18.21
N ARG A 374 -18.42 11.40 18.43
CA ARG A 374 -19.34 12.38 17.84
C ARG A 374 -18.95 13.82 18.14
N GLU A 375 -18.32 14.10 19.29
CA GLU A 375 -17.86 15.44 19.65
C GLU A 375 -16.94 16.02 18.57
N VAL A 376 -16.03 15.19 18.03
CA VAL A 376 -15.12 15.59 16.95
C VAL A 376 -15.88 15.82 15.64
N ILE A 377 -16.91 15.03 15.37
CA ILE A 377 -17.74 15.15 14.17
C ILE A 377 -18.63 16.41 14.22
N LEU A 378 -19.15 16.74 15.39
CA LEU A 378 -19.90 17.98 15.61
C LEU A 378 -18.99 19.20 15.50
N GLN A 379 -17.79 19.14 16.09
CA GLN A 379 -16.79 20.22 16.01
C GLN A 379 -16.36 20.54 14.57
N ILE A 380 -16.18 19.53 13.72
CA ILE A 380 -15.84 19.75 12.30
C ILE A 380 -17.02 20.28 11.47
N GLY A 381 -18.24 20.29 12.02
CA GLY A 381 -19.45 20.74 11.33
C GLY A 381 -20.18 19.63 10.57
N GLY A 382 -20.11 18.39 11.05
CA GLY A 382 -20.92 17.28 10.55
C GLY A 382 -20.22 16.36 9.53
N TRP A 383 -20.99 15.43 8.97
CA TRP A 383 -20.47 14.35 8.14
C TRP A 383 -19.91 14.84 6.78
N ASP A 384 -20.45 15.89 6.19
CA ASP A 384 -19.99 16.41 4.89
C ASP A 384 -18.53 16.87 4.95
N LYS A 385 -18.16 17.50 6.07
CA LYS A 385 -16.78 17.91 6.33
C LYS A 385 -15.89 16.76 6.82
N ALA A 386 -16.47 15.68 7.36
CA ALA A 386 -15.73 14.49 7.79
C ALA A 386 -15.52 13.43 6.69
N THR A 387 -16.23 13.53 5.57
CA THR A 387 -16.21 12.53 4.49
C THR A 387 -15.53 13.05 3.21
N ALA A 388 -15.12 12.11 2.36
CA ALA A 388 -14.69 12.34 0.98
C ALA A 388 -15.31 11.23 0.12
N ASN A 389 -15.99 11.59 -0.97
CA ASN A 389 -16.73 10.65 -1.84
C ASN A 389 -17.69 9.75 -1.05
N GLY A 390 -18.44 10.34 -0.12
CA GLY A 390 -19.39 9.62 0.74
C GLY A 390 -18.77 8.68 1.77
N LYS A 391 -17.43 8.62 1.90
CA LYS A 391 -16.72 7.75 2.85
C LYS A 391 -15.99 8.56 3.91
N TYR A 392 -15.98 8.06 5.15
CA TYR A 392 -15.25 8.70 6.25
C TYR A 392 -13.75 8.84 5.94
N CYS A 393 -13.20 10.05 6.09
CA CYS A 393 -11.81 10.35 5.76
C CYS A 393 -11.03 10.78 7.01
N ILE A 394 -10.30 9.82 7.62
CA ILE A 394 -9.49 10.04 8.83
C ILE A 394 -8.52 11.23 8.64
N SER A 395 -7.87 11.31 7.48
CA SER A 395 -6.89 12.38 7.21
C SER A 395 -7.52 13.77 7.13
N LYS A 396 -8.77 13.88 6.64
CA LYS A 396 -9.52 15.15 6.56
C LYS A 396 -9.87 15.64 7.97
N VAL A 397 -10.44 14.75 8.79
CA VAL A 397 -10.81 15.07 10.18
C VAL A 397 -9.57 15.34 11.04
N TYR A 398 -8.48 14.60 10.83
CA TYR A 398 -7.22 14.85 11.53
C TYR A 398 -6.62 16.22 11.18
N LYS A 399 -6.63 16.62 9.90
CA LYS A 399 -6.18 17.97 9.48
C LYS A 399 -7.01 19.08 10.14
N PHE A 400 -8.32 18.87 10.29
CA PHE A 400 -9.18 19.81 11.01
C PHE A 400 -8.77 19.92 12.48
N LEU A 401 -8.53 18.81 13.17
CA LEU A 401 -8.06 18.82 14.56
C LEU A 401 -6.67 19.45 14.75
N GLN A 402 -5.81 19.39 13.74
CA GLN A 402 -4.52 20.10 13.79
C GLN A 402 -4.66 21.62 13.72
N GLY A 403 -5.80 22.13 13.26
CA GLY A 403 -6.04 23.56 13.06
C GLY A 403 -5.14 24.18 11.99
N VAL A 404 -5.17 25.51 11.92
CA VAL A 404 -4.28 26.30 11.04
C VAL A 404 -3.17 26.89 11.91
N ALA A 405 -1.99 26.30 11.84
CA ALA A 405 -0.81 26.87 12.47
C ALA A 405 -0.24 28.01 11.61
N PRO A 406 0.28 29.10 12.20
CA PRO A 406 0.86 30.21 11.47
C PRO A 406 2.03 29.74 10.59
N LYS A 407 2.18 30.36 9.41
CA LYS A 407 3.28 30.05 8.50
C LYS A 407 4.55 30.74 8.99
N VAL A 408 5.66 30.00 9.04
CA VAL A 408 6.97 30.58 9.34
C VAL A 408 7.51 31.36 8.13
N THR A 409 8.27 32.43 8.34
CA THR A 409 8.76 33.31 7.26
C THR A 409 9.54 32.55 6.16
N TRP A 410 10.33 31.56 6.57
CA TRP A 410 11.16 30.72 5.69
C TRP A 410 10.43 29.51 5.09
N TRP A 411 9.10 29.41 5.19
CA TRP A 411 8.37 28.22 4.75
C TRP A 411 8.59 27.86 3.28
N ARG A 412 8.78 28.85 2.41
CA ARG A 412 9.03 28.67 0.96
C ARG A 412 10.37 27.96 0.71
N VAL A 413 11.39 28.28 1.49
CA VAL A 413 12.72 27.64 1.44
C VAL A 413 12.59 26.14 1.71
N MET A 414 11.68 25.75 2.59
CA MET A 414 11.47 24.34 2.91
C MET A 414 10.50 23.66 1.94
N CYS A 415 9.37 24.28 1.61
CA CYS A 415 8.30 23.62 0.85
C CYS A 415 8.55 23.57 -0.67
N TYR A 416 9.28 24.53 -1.26
CA TYR A 416 9.50 24.60 -2.72
C TYR A 416 10.90 24.20 -3.16
N ASN A 417 11.78 23.88 -2.21
CA ASN A 417 13.14 23.45 -2.51
C ASN A 417 13.18 21.95 -2.87
N LYS A 418 13.71 21.67 -4.07
CA LYS A 418 13.87 20.33 -4.65
C LYS A 418 15.18 19.63 -4.25
N ALA A 419 15.97 20.23 -3.36
CA ALA A 419 17.20 19.64 -2.84
C ALA A 419 16.95 18.28 -2.18
N SER A 420 18.04 17.55 -1.93
CA SER A 420 17.94 16.23 -1.29
C SER A 420 17.27 16.34 0.10
N PRO A 421 16.52 15.31 0.55
CA PRO A 421 15.93 15.31 1.87
C PRO A 421 16.94 15.51 3.00
N LYS A 422 18.18 15.02 2.83
CA LYS A 422 19.28 15.21 3.79
C LYS A 422 19.63 16.69 3.91
N SER A 423 19.84 17.36 2.78
CA SER A 423 20.16 18.79 2.71
C SER A 423 19.04 19.61 3.35
N LEU A 424 17.77 19.34 2.99
CA LEU A 424 16.62 20.04 3.57
C LEU A 424 16.52 19.88 5.08
N PHE A 425 16.84 18.69 5.61
CA PHE A 425 16.81 18.45 7.05
C PHE A 425 17.90 19.24 7.78
N ILE A 426 19.11 19.28 7.23
CA ILE A 426 20.22 20.08 7.79
C ILE A 426 19.92 21.58 7.70
N THR A 427 19.42 22.06 6.56
CA THR A 427 18.98 23.46 6.41
C THR A 427 17.91 23.82 7.43
N TRP A 428 16.94 22.95 7.69
CA TRP A 428 15.93 23.18 8.72
C TRP A 428 16.52 23.28 10.12
N LEU A 429 17.50 22.43 10.47
CA LEU A 429 18.21 22.54 11.75
C LEU A 429 19.04 23.83 11.83
N ALA A 430 19.69 24.24 10.72
CA ALA A 430 20.45 25.48 10.64
C ALA A 430 19.54 26.70 10.89
N ILE A 431 18.40 26.78 10.19
CA ILE A 431 17.41 27.86 10.35
C ILE A 431 16.88 27.95 11.79
N LEU A 432 16.75 26.82 12.48
CA LEU A 432 16.31 26.80 13.88
C LEU A 432 17.45 27.06 14.89
N ASN A 433 18.67 27.25 14.41
CA ASN A 433 19.90 27.26 15.20
C ASN A 433 19.98 26.04 16.13
N ARG A 434 19.90 24.84 15.54
CA ARG A 434 19.84 23.53 16.24
C ARG A 434 20.88 22.54 15.71
N LEU A 435 21.90 23.00 15.00
CA LEU A 435 23.05 22.16 14.62
C LEU A 435 24.01 22.00 15.81
N TYR A 436 24.86 20.97 15.76
CA TYR A 436 25.89 20.71 16.77
C TYR A 436 27.14 21.56 16.54
N THR A 437 26.98 22.88 16.60
CA THR A 437 28.07 23.85 16.61
C THR A 437 28.74 23.89 17.98
N THR A 438 30.01 24.27 18.05
CA THR A 438 30.79 24.27 19.30
C THR A 438 30.16 25.16 20.37
N ASP A 439 29.64 26.34 19.99
CA ASP A 439 28.90 27.24 20.88
C ASP A 439 27.73 26.54 21.58
N ARG A 440 27.01 25.70 20.86
CA ARG A 440 25.86 24.95 21.36
C ARG A 440 26.27 23.77 22.23
N LEU A 441 27.35 23.09 21.88
CA LEU A 441 27.89 21.98 22.68
C LEU A 441 28.39 22.51 24.04
N GLN A 442 29.06 23.66 24.05
CA GLN A 442 29.49 24.34 25.28
C GLN A 442 28.29 24.77 26.14
N ALA A 443 27.23 25.31 25.51
CA ALA A 443 25.99 25.62 26.23
C ALA A 443 25.31 24.39 26.87
N TRP A 444 25.68 23.18 26.46
CA TRP A 444 25.25 21.92 27.07
C TRP A 444 26.22 21.36 28.10
N GLY A 445 27.29 22.10 28.42
CA GLY A 445 28.34 21.67 29.35
C GLY A 445 29.28 20.61 28.77
N ILE A 446 29.32 20.43 27.45
CA ILE A 446 30.27 19.52 26.80
C ILE A 446 31.58 20.28 26.57
N GLN A 447 32.69 19.72 27.08
CA GLN A 447 34.02 20.29 26.83
C GLN A 447 34.42 20.07 25.37
N CYS A 448 34.53 21.16 24.61
CA CYS A 448 35.04 21.18 23.25
C CYS A 448 35.72 22.51 22.96
N PHE A 449 36.66 22.51 22.01
CA PHE A 449 37.27 23.73 21.48
C PHE A 449 36.18 24.63 20.87
N ASP A 450 36.25 25.94 21.11
CA ASP A 450 35.27 26.90 20.57
C ASP A 450 35.55 27.26 19.12
N GLN A 451 36.79 27.09 18.66
CA GLN A 451 37.23 27.39 17.31
C GLN A 451 36.52 26.54 16.23
N CYS A 452 36.23 27.18 15.09
CA CYS A 452 35.64 26.56 13.93
C CYS A 452 36.56 25.50 13.34
N VAL A 453 36.00 24.31 13.07
CA VAL A 453 36.77 23.18 12.53
C VAL A 453 37.30 23.44 11.11
N LEU A 454 36.73 24.40 10.38
CA LEU A 454 37.11 24.70 9.00
C LEU A 454 38.22 25.75 8.86
N CYS A 455 38.15 26.84 9.64
CA CYS A 455 39.13 27.93 9.55
C CYS A 455 40.06 28.02 10.76
N THR A 456 39.75 27.36 11.88
CA THR A 456 40.49 27.40 13.15
C THR A 456 40.67 28.79 13.78
N ASP A 457 40.08 29.85 13.21
CA ASP A 457 40.35 31.24 13.58
C ASP A 457 39.26 31.84 14.50
N GLU A 458 37.99 31.51 14.29
CA GLU A 458 36.84 32.12 14.97
C GLU A 458 35.94 31.08 15.63
N LYS A 459 34.98 31.52 16.47
CA LYS A 459 34.03 30.62 17.14
C LYS A 459 33.08 29.94 16.16
N GLU A 460 32.88 28.64 16.32
CA GLU A 460 31.93 27.90 15.48
C GLU A 460 30.47 28.21 15.87
N THR A 461 29.83 29.07 15.08
CA THR A 461 28.39 29.30 15.11
C THR A 461 27.77 28.88 13.77
N VAL A 462 26.44 28.79 13.68
CA VAL A 462 25.79 28.51 12.39
C VAL A 462 26.08 29.61 11.36
N GLU A 463 26.11 30.87 11.79
CA GLU A 463 26.39 32.01 10.89
C GLU A 463 27.83 31.93 10.36
N HIS A 464 28.80 31.74 11.27
CA HIS A 464 30.19 31.57 10.90
C HIS A 464 30.39 30.36 9.99
N LEU A 465 29.89 29.18 10.39
CA LEU A 465 30.11 27.91 9.69
C LEU A 465 29.59 27.90 8.24
N PHE A 466 28.56 28.70 7.90
CA PHE A 466 27.98 28.70 6.55
C PHE A 466 28.22 29.98 5.73
N PHE A 467 28.45 31.13 6.38
CA PHE A 467 28.48 32.42 5.69
C PHE A 467 29.74 33.25 5.95
N GLU A 468 30.23 33.33 7.19
CA GLU A 468 31.37 34.21 7.53
C GLU A 468 32.73 33.49 7.39
N CYS A 469 32.77 32.17 7.56
CA CYS A 469 33.99 31.39 7.46
C CYS A 469 34.61 31.48 6.05
N LYS A 470 35.94 31.67 6.02
CA LYS A 470 36.75 31.78 4.78
C LYS A 470 36.52 30.60 3.84
N PHE A 471 36.39 29.39 4.37
CA PHE A 471 36.22 28.16 3.58
C PHE A 471 34.86 28.10 2.84
N PRO A 472 33.69 28.16 3.52
CA PRO A 472 32.39 28.28 2.85
C PRO A 472 32.30 29.47 1.90
N SER A 473 32.86 30.63 2.27
CA SER A 473 32.87 31.81 1.40
C SER A 473 33.58 31.53 0.06
N ALA A 474 34.70 30.80 0.06
CA ALA A 474 35.36 30.35 -1.17
C ALA A 474 34.50 29.35 -1.97
N VAL A 475 33.76 28.46 -1.30
CA VAL A 475 32.83 27.52 -1.94
C VAL A 475 31.67 28.27 -2.60
N TRP A 476 31.04 29.21 -1.89
CA TRP A 476 29.98 30.06 -2.42
C TRP A 476 30.46 30.86 -3.61
N SER A 477 31.63 31.48 -3.49
CA SER A 477 32.25 32.23 -4.58
C SER A 477 32.40 31.34 -5.83
N LYS A 478 32.89 30.10 -5.70
CA LYS A 478 33.00 29.19 -6.85
C LYS A 478 31.64 28.72 -7.40
N LEU A 479 30.65 28.47 -6.55
CA LEU A 479 29.31 28.05 -6.98
C LEU A 479 28.55 29.19 -7.68
N PHE A 480 28.71 30.43 -7.23
CA PHE A 480 28.09 31.61 -7.85
C PHE A 480 28.90 32.15 -9.04
N LEU A 481 30.23 31.94 -9.08
CA LEU A 481 31.10 32.25 -10.22
C LEU A 481 31.05 31.20 -11.34
N GLN A 482 30.55 29.98 -11.07
CA GLN A 482 30.05 29.11 -12.13
C GLN A 482 28.77 29.74 -12.70
N GLY A 483 28.94 30.77 -13.52
CA GLY A 483 27.89 31.32 -14.35
C GLY A 483 27.17 30.21 -15.12
N VAL A 484 25.94 30.48 -15.54
CA VAL A 484 25.17 29.57 -16.39
C VAL A 484 26.06 29.17 -17.57
N ALA A 485 26.57 27.93 -17.56
CA ALA A 485 27.39 27.43 -18.66
C ALA A 485 26.64 27.70 -19.98
N PRO A 486 27.34 28.14 -21.04
CA PRO A 486 26.69 28.49 -22.29
C PRO A 486 25.84 27.30 -22.73
N LYS A 487 24.54 27.55 -22.93
CA LYS A 487 23.59 26.49 -23.27
C LYS A 487 23.96 25.92 -24.63
N VAL A 488 24.42 24.67 -24.65
CA VAL A 488 24.64 23.91 -25.88
C VAL A 488 23.38 23.93 -26.74
N THR A 489 23.51 24.10 -28.05
CA THR A 489 22.37 24.38 -28.94
C THR A 489 21.28 23.29 -28.93
N TRP A 490 21.66 22.05 -28.63
CA TRP A 490 20.79 20.87 -28.52
C TRP A 490 20.20 20.63 -27.12
N TRP A 491 20.43 21.50 -26.12
CA TRP A 491 20.00 21.25 -24.73
C TRP A 491 18.51 20.91 -24.59
N ARG A 492 17.63 21.53 -25.40
CA ARG A 492 16.17 21.26 -25.38
C ARG A 492 15.80 19.86 -25.85
N VAL A 493 16.61 19.27 -26.74
CA VAL A 493 16.45 17.88 -27.21
C VAL A 493 16.66 16.89 -26.06
N MET A 494 17.45 17.26 -25.04
CA MET A 494 17.72 16.43 -23.88
C MET A 494 16.82 16.78 -22.68
N CYS A 495 16.69 18.06 -22.34
CA CYS A 495 16.07 18.48 -21.08
C CYS A 495 14.53 18.47 -21.10
N TYR A 496 13.90 18.60 -22.28
CA TYR A 496 12.43 18.65 -22.40
C TYR A 496 11.82 17.46 -23.16
N ASN A 497 12.64 16.47 -23.49
CA ASN A 497 12.21 15.29 -24.21
C ASN A 497 11.66 14.25 -23.24
N LYS A 498 10.46 13.72 -23.54
CA LYS A 498 9.79 12.68 -22.73
C LYS A 498 10.23 11.26 -23.09
N ALA A 499 11.25 11.10 -23.94
CA ALA A 499 11.85 9.81 -24.27
C ALA A 499 12.45 9.10 -23.05
N SER A 500 12.85 7.85 -23.22
CA SER A 500 13.42 7.08 -22.11
C SER A 500 14.79 7.58 -21.68
N PRO A 501 15.13 7.58 -20.37
CA PRO A 501 16.47 7.98 -19.90
C PRO A 501 17.60 7.25 -20.62
N LYS A 502 17.43 5.96 -20.89
CA LYS A 502 18.39 5.16 -21.68
C LYS A 502 18.52 5.66 -23.12
N SER A 503 17.40 6.02 -23.76
CA SER A 503 17.39 6.55 -25.13
C SER A 503 18.01 7.94 -25.20
N MET A 504 17.72 8.80 -24.22
CA MET A 504 18.34 10.14 -24.12
C MET A 504 19.84 10.05 -23.93
N PHE A 505 20.32 9.15 -23.06
CA PHE A 505 21.75 8.95 -22.81
C PHE A 505 22.51 8.48 -24.07
N ILE A 506 21.98 7.49 -24.80
CA ILE A 506 22.61 7.03 -26.05
C ILE A 506 22.57 8.12 -27.12
N THR A 507 21.48 8.89 -27.22
CA THR A 507 21.39 10.02 -28.17
C THR A 507 22.39 11.11 -27.81
N TRP A 508 22.62 11.37 -26.52
CA TRP A 508 23.64 12.31 -26.06
C TRP A 508 25.05 11.87 -26.45
N LEU A 509 25.38 10.59 -26.27
CA LEU A 509 26.64 10.04 -26.75
C LEU A 509 26.77 10.12 -28.28
N ALA A 510 25.68 9.89 -29.02
CA ALA A 510 25.66 10.03 -30.48
C ALA A 510 25.98 11.48 -30.91
N ILE A 511 25.32 12.48 -30.29
CA ILE A 511 25.56 13.91 -30.58
C ILE A 511 27.00 14.33 -30.30
N LEU A 512 27.62 13.78 -29.24
CA LEU A 512 29.02 14.07 -28.91
C LEU A 512 30.02 13.24 -29.74
N ASN A 513 29.53 12.39 -30.64
CA ASN A 513 30.33 11.40 -31.36
C ASN A 513 31.20 10.55 -30.40
N ARG A 514 30.58 10.03 -29.34
CA ARG A 514 31.22 9.26 -28.23
C ARG A 514 30.71 7.82 -28.12
N LEU A 515 29.99 7.32 -29.12
CA LEU A 515 29.59 5.90 -29.18
C LEU A 515 30.77 5.02 -29.63
N TYR A 516 30.75 3.74 -29.24
CA TYR A 516 31.76 2.74 -29.61
C TYR A 516 31.55 2.19 -31.03
N THR A 517 31.58 3.09 -32.02
CA THR A 517 31.62 2.76 -33.45
C THR A 517 33.00 2.24 -33.85
N THR A 518 33.10 1.45 -34.92
CA THR A 518 34.37 0.79 -35.30
C THR A 518 35.46 1.81 -35.65
N ASP A 519 35.12 2.93 -36.29
CA ASP A 519 36.05 4.05 -36.56
C ASP A 519 36.73 4.57 -35.28
N ARG A 520 35.97 4.70 -34.20
CA ARG A 520 36.45 5.19 -32.90
C ARG A 520 37.26 4.13 -32.15
N LEU A 521 36.88 2.87 -32.25
CA LEU A 521 37.63 1.75 -31.65
C LEU A 521 38.99 1.60 -32.32
N GLN A 522 39.06 1.73 -33.65
CA GLN A 522 40.31 1.73 -34.40
C GLN A 522 41.20 2.92 -34.04
N ALA A 523 40.64 4.11 -33.84
CA ALA A 523 41.38 5.27 -33.34
C ALA A 523 41.98 5.06 -31.93
N TRP A 524 41.49 4.08 -31.17
CA TRP A 524 42.05 3.65 -29.89
C TRP A 524 43.02 2.48 -29.99
N GLY A 525 43.37 2.05 -31.20
CA GLY A 525 44.27 0.92 -31.43
C GLY A 525 43.63 -0.46 -31.23
N ILE A 526 42.29 -0.54 -31.15
CA ILE A 526 41.59 -1.83 -31.05
C ILE A 526 41.47 -2.44 -32.44
N GLN A 527 41.94 -3.69 -32.59
CA GLN A 527 41.86 -4.47 -33.82
C GLN A 527 40.40 -4.93 -34.05
N CYS A 528 39.67 -4.25 -34.94
CA CYS A 528 38.33 -4.64 -35.37
C CYS A 528 38.10 -4.28 -36.85
N SER A 529 37.16 -4.97 -37.51
CA SER A 529 36.72 -4.61 -38.87
C SER A 529 36.19 -3.17 -38.91
N ASP A 530 36.50 -2.42 -39.96
CA ASP A 530 35.94 -1.08 -40.19
C ASP A 530 34.51 -1.13 -40.75
N GLN A 531 34.10 -2.28 -41.30
CA GLN A 531 32.79 -2.45 -41.92
C GLN A 531 31.63 -2.43 -40.91
N CYS A 532 30.53 -1.78 -41.32
CA CYS A 532 29.27 -1.74 -40.59
C CYS A 532 28.63 -3.12 -40.48
N VAL A 533 28.36 -3.56 -39.26
CA VAL A 533 27.81 -4.92 -39.00
C VAL A 533 26.36 -5.07 -39.46
N LEU A 534 25.67 -3.97 -39.80
CA LEU A 534 24.27 -3.98 -40.25
C LEU A 534 24.13 -4.10 -41.78
N CYS A 535 25.04 -3.53 -42.57
CA CYS A 535 24.98 -3.59 -44.04
C CYS A 535 26.20 -4.25 -44.69
N THR A 536 27.29 -4.43 -43.97
CA THR A 536 28.57 -5.02 -44.43
C THR A 536 29.25 -4.33 -45.63
N ASP A 537 28.72 -3.19 -46.09
CA ASP A 537 29.14 -2.54 -47.33
C ASP A 537 30.08 -1.34 -47.11
N GLU A 538 29.97 -0.65 -45.97
CA GLU A 538 30.55 0.68 -45.73
C GLU A 538 31.17 0.79 -44.33
N LYS A 539 32.00 1.80 -44.08
CA LYS A 539 32.64 2.01 -42.77
C LYS A 539 31.64 2.42 -41.68
N GLU A 540 31.72 1.83 -40.49
CA GLU A 540 30.83 2.16 -39.38
C GLU A 540 31.22 3.48 -38.70
N THR A 541 30.58 4.57 -39.12
CA THR A 541 30.61 5.88 -38.44
C THR A 541 29.25 6.16 -37.79
N VAL A 542 29.13 7.19 -36.95
CA VAL A 542 27.81 7.63 -36.42
C VAL A 542 26.86 8.05 -37.55
N GLU A 543 27.38 8.74 -38.57
CA GLU A 543 26.62 9.17 -39.76
C GLU A 543 26.09 7.95 -40.52
N HIS A 544 26.99 7.03 -40.86
CA HIS A 544 26.65 5.82 -41.57
C HIS A 544 25.67 4.94 -40.77
N LEU A 545 26.02 4.62 -39.52
CA LEU A 545 25.25 3.71 -38.67
C LEU A 545 23.80 4.16 -38.49
N PHE A 546 23.56 5.45 -38.27
CA PHE A 546 22.21 5.94 -37.98
C PHE A 546 21.45 6.43 -39.21
N PHE A 547 22.10 6.89 -40.29
CA PHE A 547 21.41 7.62 -41.36
C PHE A 547 21.70 7.10 -42.77
N GLU A 548 22.93 6.70 -43.10
CA GLU A 548 23.27 6.27 -44.47
C GLU A 548 23.16 4.76 -44.68
N CYS A 549 23.28 3.96 -43.61
CA CYS A 549 23.17 2.51 -43.67
C CYS A 549 21.80 2.08 -44.23
N LYS A 550 21.80 1.17 -45.22
CA LYS A 550 20.58 0.63 -45.87
C LYS A 550 19.54 0.17 -44.85
N PHE A 551 19.97 -0.49 -43.78
CA PHE A 551 19.11 -0.95 -42.68
C PHE A 551 18.46 0.24 -41.93
N SER A 552 19.27 1.21 -41.51
CA SER A 552 18.81 2.36 -40.72
C SER A 552 17.95 3.31 -41.54
N SER A 553 18.30 3.54 -42.81
CA SER A 553 17.51 4.34 -43.75
C SER A 553 16.10 3.74 -43.97
N ALA A 554 15.99 2.41 -44.04
CA ALA A 554 14.69 1.73 -44.10
C ALA A 554 13.87 1.89 -42.80
N VAL A 555 14.51 1.83 -41.62
CA VAL A 555 13.86 2.12 -40.33
C VAL A 555 13.33 3.55 -40.29
N TRP A 556 14.13 4.54 -40.71
CA TRP A 556 13.72 5.95 -40.74
C TRP A 556 12.60 6.21 -41.72
N SER A 557 12.68 5.66 -42.94
CA SER A 557 11.65 5.88 -43.98
C SER A 557 10.28 5.38 -43.51
N LYS A 558 10.23 4.19 -42.91
CA LYS A 558 9.00 3.65 -42.31
C LYS A 558 8.55 4.46 -41.09
N LEU A 559 9.48 4.88 -40.22
CA LEU A 559 9.14 5.63 -39.01
C LEU A 559 8.60 7.03 -39.32
N LEU A 560 9.24 7.77 -40.24
CA LEU A 560 8.85 9.12 -40.66
C LEU A 560 7.47 9.11 -41.33
N LEU A 561 7.21 8.14 -42.20
CA LEU A 561 5.89 7.94 -42.82
C LEU A 561 4.80 7.74 -41.76
N ARG A 562 5.06 6.91 -40.74
CA ARG A 562 4.10 6.61 -39.65
C ARG A 562 3.85 7.77 -38.69
N ILE A 563 4.68 8.80 -38.68
CA ILE A 563 4.44 10.02 -37.89
C ILE A 563 3.96 11.20 -38.76
N GLY A 564 3.59 10.96 -40.02
CA GLY A 564 3.05 11.95 -40.95
C GLY A 564 4.11 12.87 -41.56
N VAL A 565 5.35 12.41 -41.71
CA VAL A 565 6.45 13.17 -42.32
C VAL A 565 6.82 12.52 -43.66
N HIS A 566 6.45 13.19 -44.76
CA HIS A 566 6.66 12.71 -46.13
C HIS A 566 8.02 13.12 -46.68
N ARG A 567 9.10 12.62 -46.07
CA ARG A 567 10.47 12.72 -46.58
C ARG A 567 11.34 11.57 -46.04
N GLY A 568 12.42 11.25 -46.75
CA GLY A 568 13.47 10.37 -46.24
C GLY A 568 14.33 11.06 -45.18
N ALA A 569 15.12 10.28 -44.45
CA ALA A 569 16.11 10.79 -43.53
C ALA A 569 17.24 11.52 -44.27
N THR A 570 17.67 12.68 -43.76
CA THR A 570 18.67 13.54 -44.40
C THR A 570 19.88 13.71 -43.48
N GLY A 571 20.68 12.66 -43.28
CA GLY A 571 21.92 12.68 -42.49
C GLY A 571 21.79 13.07 -40.99
N PHE A 572 22.82 12.80 -40.17
CA PHE A 572 22.79 13.09 -38.74
C PHE A 572 22.69 14.60 -38.48
N ALA A 573 23.50 15.40 -39.18
CA ALA A 573 23.60 16.83 -38.95
C ALA A 573 22.30 17.58 -39.28
N SER A 574 21.68 17.30 -40.43
CA SER A 574 20.43 17.95 -40.84
C SER A 574 19.24 17.43 -40.02
N GLU A 575 19.19 16.13 -39.69
CA GLU A 575 18.17 15.63 -38.76
C GLU A 575 18.29 16.24 -37.37
N LEU A 576 19.50 16.38 -36.83
CA LEU A 576 19.73 17.04 -35.55
C LEU A 576 19.25 18.49 -35.57
N GLN A 577 19.51 19.25 -36.65
CA GLN A 577 18.99 20.61 -36.81
C GLN A 577 17.46 20.65 -36.81
N GLN A 578 16.81 19.70 -37.47
CA GLN A 578 15.34 19.61 -37.49
C GLN A 578 14.77 19.28 -36.11
N VAL A 579 15.35 18.31 -35.41
CA VAL A 579 14.95 17.96 -34.03
C VAL A 579 15.17 19.16 -33.10
N MET A 580 16.27 19.89 -33.24
CA MET A 580 16.52 21.11 -32.49
C MET A 580 15.46 22.18 -32.75
N LYS A 581 15.09 22.43 -34.01
CA LYS A 581 14.03 23.38 -34.37
C LYS A 581 12.67 22.96 -33.79
N ARG A 582 12.32 21.68 -33.90
CA ARG A 582 11.05 21.13 -33.41
C ARG A 582 10.99 21.07 -31.87
N SER A 583 12.11 20.82 -31.20
CA SER A 583 12.21 20.82 -29.73
C SER A 583 11.91 22.19 -29.08
N ARG A 584 11.90 23.27 -29.86
CA ARG A 584 11.49 24.60 -29.39
C ARG A 584 9.97 24.77 -29.35
N LYS A 585 9.23 23.95 -30.10
CA LYS A 585 7.77 24.02 -30.24
C LYS A 585 7.09 23.11 -29.20
N VAL A 586 5.86 23.46 -28.83
CA VAL A 586 5.06 22.73 -27.84
C VAL A 586 4.03 21.79 -28.51
N GLY A 587 3.87 21.85 -29.83
CA GLY A 587 2.89 21.05 -30.57
C GLY A 587 3.10 19.53 -30.45
N VAL A 588 2.00 18.77 -30.44
CA VAL A 588 2.00 17.30 -30.28
C VAL A 588 2.83 16.62 -31.38
N ALA A 589 2.74 17.07 -32.62
CA ALA A 589 3.52 16.53 -33.75
C ALA A 589 5.04 16.74 -33.56
N ASP A 590 5.44 17.88 -33.01
CA ASP A 590 6.85 18.20 -32.76
C ASP A 590 7.41 17.42 -31.57
N GLN A 591 6.62 17.27 -30.50
CA GLN A 591 6.98 16.40 -29.37
C GLN A 591 7.12 14.95 -29.82
N LEU A 592 6.20 14.45 -30.65
CA LEU A 592 6.24 13.11 -31.22
C LEU A 592 7.51 12.90 -32.03
N TYR A 593 7.85 13.85 -32.92
CA TYR A 593 9.06 13.81 -33.73
C TYR A 593 10.34 13.69 -32.87
N VAL A 594 10.46 14.54 -31.85
CA VAL A 594 11.63 14.56 -30.95
C VAL A 594 11.76 13.25 -30.17
N MET A 595 10.63 12.68 -29.70
CA MET A 595 10.62 11.40 -29.00
C MET A 595 10.98 10.23 -29.92
N CYS A 596 10.44 10.21 -31.14
CA CYS A 596 10.72 9.20 -32.15
C CYS A 596 12.19 9.24 -32.58
N PHE A 597 12.77 10.42 -32.78
CA PHE A 597 14.18 10.57 -33.12
C PHE A 597 15.11 9.93 -32.07
N THR A 598 14.95 10.33 -30.81
CA THR A 598 15.75 9.79 -29.68
C THR A 598 15.54 8.29 -29.50
N LYS A 599 14.33 7.80 -29.75
CA LYS A 599 14.01 6.38 -29.63
C LYS A 599 14.55 5.56 -30.80
N ALA A 600 14.59 6.10 -32.01
CA ALA A 600 15.13 5.47 -33.21
C ALA A 600 16.63 5.23 -33.08
N ILE A 601 17.41 6.25 -32.70
CA ILE A 601 18.85 6.13 -32.42
C ILE A 601 19.11 5.00 -31.43
N TYR A 602 18.37 4.97 -30.32
CA TYR A 602 18.52 3.91 -29.33
C TYR A 602 18.19 2.51 -29.87
N SER A 603 17.13 2.37 -30.68
CA SER A 603 16.73 1.08 -31.23
C SER A 603 17.69 0.56 -32.29
N VAL A 604 18.22 1.44 -33.15
CA VAL A 604 19.26 1.10 -34.14
C VAL A 604 20.55 0.68 -33.42
N TRP A 605 20.96 1.40 -32.37
CA TRP A 605 22.11 1.03 -31.55
C TRP A 605 21.97 -0.36 -30.91
N LEU A 606 20.77 -0.70 -30.42
CA LEU A 606 20.49 -2.04 -29.89
C LEU A 606 20.50 -3.12 -30.98
N ALA A 607 19.96 -2.83 -32.17
CA ALA A 607 19.98 -3.77 -33.29
C ALA A 607 21.41 -4.10 -33.70
N ARG A 608 22.28 -3.08 -33.85
CA ARG A 608 23.72 -3.25 -34.12
C ARG A 608 24.40 -4.10 -33.06
N ASN A 609 24.20 -3.79 -31.77
CA ASN A 609 24.80 -4.56 -30.69
C ASN A 609 24.27 -6.00 -30.63
N ALA A 610 23.01 -6.25 -31.00
CA ALA A 610 22.48 -7.60 -31.07
C ALA A 610 23.24 -8.44 -32.10
N VAL A 611 23.57 -7.88 -33.28
CA VAL A 611 24.39 -8.58 -34.28
C VAL A 611 25.78 -8.90 -33.75
N ILE A 612 26.46 -7.93 -33.14
CA ILE A 612 27.82 -8.12 -32.59
C ILE A 612 27.87 -9.20 -31.52
N PHE A 613 26.90 -9.20 -30.60
CA PHE A 613 26.85 -10.17 -29.50
C PHE A 613 26.08 -11.45 -29.86
N LYS A 614 25.89 -11.74 -31.16
CA LYS A 614 25.21 -12.95 -31.69
C LYS A 614 23.83 -13.20 -31.05
N ARG A 615 23.06 -12.14 -30.83
CA ARG A 615 21.69 -12.17 -30.30
C ARG A 615 20.67 -12.13 -31.45
N PRO A 616 19.44 -12.67 -31.25
CA PRO A 616 18.40 -12.61 -32.27
C PRO A 616 18.08 -11.17 -32.66
N THR A 617 18.20 -10.87 -33.95
CA THR A 617 17.89 -9.56 -34.53
C THR A 617 16.39 -9.44 -34.79
N LYS A 618 15.88 -8.21 -34.72
CA LYS A 618 14.47 -7.93 -35.00
C LYS A 618 14.32 -7.45 -36.43
N SER A 619 13.21 -7.82 -37.07
CA SER A 619 12.84 -7.23 -38.35
C SER A 619 12.61 -5.72 -38.21
N ILE A 620 12.81 -4.99 -39.32
CA ILE A 620 12.61 -3.54 -39.40
C ILE A 620 11.20 -3.16 -38.92
N ASP A 621 10.17 -3.92 -39.32
CA ASP A 621 8.78 -3.66 -38.91
C ASP A 621 8.58 -3.82 -37.40
N ASN A 622 9.20 -4.82 -36.78
CA ASN A 622 9.14 -5.00 -35.34
C ASN A 622 9.86 -3.89 -34.58
N ILE A 623 10.98 -3.39 -35.11
CA ILE A 623 11.71 -2.25 -34.54
C ILE A 623 10.85 -0.99 -34.59
N VAL A 624 10.23 -0.69 -35.74
CA VAL A 624 9.36 0.48 -35.91
C VAL A 624 8.14 0.41 -34.98
N ARG A 625 7.46 -0.75 -34.91
CA ARG A 625 6.34 -0.96 -33.97
C ARG A 625 6.76 -0.76 -32.52
N GLU A 626 7.93 -1.26 -32.12
CA GLU A 626 8.43 -1.10 -30.76
C GLU A 626 8.80 0.36 -30.43
N ILE A 627 9.36 1.10 -31.39
CA ILE A 627 9.62 2.54 -31.27
C ILE A 627 8.30 3.26 -30.98
N LEU A 628 7.30 3.07 -31.84
CA LEU A 628 5.99 3.72 -31.71
C LEU A 628 5.29 3.34 -30.41
N PHE A 629 5.23 2.05 -30.07
CA PHE A 629 4.62 1.57 -28.82
C PHE A 629 5.27 2.21 -27.58
N LYS A 630 6.61 2.25 -27.52
CA LYS A 630 7.31 2.85 -26.37
C LYS A 630 7.16 4.36 -26.30
N VAL A 631 7.00 5.03 -27.44
CA VAL A 631 6.67 6.46 -27.50
C VAL A 631 5.23 6.68 -27.02
N CYS A 632 4.25 5.89 -27.46
CA CYS A 632 2.85 5.92 -26.99
C CYS A 632 2.74 5.78 -25.46
N CYS A 633 3.42 4.79 -24.87
CA CYS A 633 3.35 4.54 -23.43
C CYS A 633 3.83 5.75 -22.59
N ARG A 634 4.68 6.61 -23.16
CA ARG A 634 5.28 7.77 -22.47
C ARG A 634 4.66 9.10 -22.90
N GLY A 635 3.87 9.11 -23.98
CA GLY A 635 3.15 10.28 -24.47
C GLY A 635 1.96 10.66 -23.60
N SER A 636 1.50 11.92 -23.78
CA SER A 636 0.20 12.39 -23.28
C SER A 636 -0.95 11.65 -23.98
N GLU A 637 -2.15 11.77 -23.44
CA GLU A 637 -3.36 11.18 -24.01
C GLU A 637 -3.62 11.63 -25.46
N GLU A 638 -3.43 12.92 -25.74
CA GLU A 638 -3.47 13.52 -27.09
C GLU A 638 -2.41 12.95 -28.06
N LEU A 639 -1.26 12.52 -27.55
CA LEU A 639 -0.21 11.91 -28.36
C LEU A 639 -0.57 10.46 -28.71
N ARG A 640 -1.23 9.75 -27.79
CA ARG A 640 -1.73 8.38 -28.01
C ARG A 640 -2.85 8.35 -29.04
N SER A 641 -3.82 9.26 -28.95
CA SER A 641 -4.92 9.32 -29.92
C SER A 641 -4.39 9.54 -31.35
N ARG A 642 -3.42 10.46 -31.51
CA ARG A 642 -2.81 10.73 -32.82
C ARG A 642 -2.05 9.54 -33.42
N LEU A 643 -1.44 8.68 -32.60
CA LEU A 643 -0.76 7.46 -33.05
C LEU A 643 -1.70 6.27 -33.25
N LEU A 644 -2.94 6.32 -32.74
CA LEU A 644 -3.97 5.30 -32.97
C LEU A 644 -4.81 5.60 -34.23
N HIS A 645 -4.83 6.86 -34.68
CA HIS A 645 -5.48 7.30 -35.92
C HIS A 645 -4.57 7.30 -37.16
N ILE A 646 -3.29 6.88 -37.03
CA ILE A 646 -2.29 6.73 -38.11
C ILE A 646 -1.79 5.28 -38.12
#